data_AF-A0A538L523-F1
#
_entry.id   AF-A0A538L523-F1
#
_cell.length_a   1.000
_cell.length_b   1.000
_cell.length_c   1.000
_cell.angle_alpha   90.00
_cell.angle_beta   90.00
_cell.angle_gamma   90.00
#
_symmetry.space_group_name_H-M   'P 1'
#
loop_
_entity.id
_entity.type
_entity.pdbx_description
1 polymer ?
#
loop_
_entity_poly.entity_id
_entity_poly.type
_entity_poly.pdbx_seq_one_letter_code
_entity_poly.pdbx_strand_id
1 'polypeptide(L)'
;MLLRGRSQLAVEPALAAGTLIVTGYGISGRLLPGLLHFSQSVSARGRLEQPLTYWNAMGELAALGFVLCARLAGDRDRDPRLRAAAAAASAPLGLGLYLSFSRGALFACAAGIVALVVLAPRREQLEGLIVTIAAGGLAAAAAAPFSGVTSLAGTLSTREWQGAVVLVLLLVITAAACFGQWVLQRRPVDRGRLRLPRAAPWLVTALICAGLAGAIVVGAKEGSATALSAGPSRYTTLQSNRYAYWRVAFRAFKHEPLRGVGAGGWAVWWLRYRQFSEAAADAHSLPIQTLAELGVIGLALLVTFVGGMGVAAARAMRARPALAAGPVAALVVYIVHSPLDWDWQMPALSLVAFVLAGLVLALAEDAGRASVGASAASASPLRVTWMRGAAPAGTPARYDKVGVLKIEPSSARNVLVLEPGTSAGSTYFVPLARWIVSKVPGWQVWSVERRENLLEDQSVFDLAKAGKASSQAVFDYYLGWLSNRRISRHVRLIPDASVRFAKQWGMRVAVEDLKHVIAAARRLGGKVVLGGHSLGGSVVTAYATWNFNGRAGAAQLAGLMYDDGGSGPPESAQQASAALAVLRSRSPWLAFGGIPAPFAGLFSTGGALAALVAPNAANVAQTFPLLPTNLKPPVPTTSQAQYGFALNAGTSPPSLIAAQAHLGRGISGRTVNGYHTWDGTGALTPLARFARMFSGLV
;
A
#
# COMPACT_ATOMS: atom_id res chain seq x y z
N MET A 1 -4.23 -3.10 3.67
CA MET A 1 -5.32 -3.60 4.54
C MET A 1 -6.31 -2.48 4.92
N LEU A 2 -5.90 -1.20 4.97
CA LEU A 2 -6.76 -0.08 5.37
C LEU A 2 -7.75 0.45 4.29
N LEU A 3 -7.42 0.36 3.00
CA LEU A 3 -8.24 0.92 1.90
C LEU A 3 -8.85 -0.16 0.97
N ARG A 4 -9.16 -1.36 1.50
CA ARG A 4 -9.69 -2.48 0.71
C ARG A 4 -10.94 -3.10 1.34
N GLY A 5 -11.84 -3.60 0.50
CA GLY A 5 -13.08 -4.23 0.95
C GLY A 5 -14.02 -3.21 1.60
N ARG A 6 -14.70 -3.60 2.69
CA ARG A 6 -15.71 -2.76 3.35
C ARG A 6 -15.20 -1.41 3.85
N SER A 7 -13.90 -1.28 4.17
CA SER A 7 -13.34 -0.01 4.64
C SER A 7 -13.35 1.08 3.58
N GLN A 8 -13.37 0.73 2.28
CA GLN A 8 -13.47 1.69 1.17
C GLN A 8 -14.70 2.59 1.27
N LEU A 9 -15.81 2.07 1.82
CA LEU A 9 -17.05 2.83 2.01
C LEU A 9 -16.93 3.92 3.07
N ALA A 10 -16.01 3.77 4.03
CA ALA A 10 -15.87 4.69 5.16
C ALA A 10 -14.89 5.84 4.90
N VAL A 11 -13.98 5.70 3.93
CA VAL A 11 -12.89 6.67 3.68
C VAL A 11 -13.43 8.06 3.33
N GLU A 12 -14.30 8.14 2.32
CA GLU A 12 -14.87 9.40 1.85
C GLU A 12 -15.68 10.12 2.96
N PRO A 13 -16.61 9.45 3.68
CA PRO A 13 -17.28 10.06 4.85
C PRO A 13 -16.33 10.49 5.97
N ALA A 14 -15.30 9.69 6.27
CA ALA A 14 -14.34 10.01 7.32
C ALA A 14 -13.50 11.24 6.97
N LEU A 15 -13.05 11.36 5.72
CA LEU A 15 -12.32 12.53 5.25
C LEU A 15 -13.21 13.77 5.19
N ALA A 16 -14.45 13.64 4.70
CA ALA A 16 -15.43 14.72 4.74
C ALA A 16 -15.66 15.23 6.17
N ALA A 17 -15.88 14.32 7.13
CA ALA A 17 -16.01 14.68 8.55
C ALA A 17 -14.74 15.33 9.11
N GLY A 18 -13.55 14.82 8.79
CA GLY A 18 -12.28 15.40 9.22
C GLY A 18 -12.09 16.83 8.70
N THR A 19 -12.33 17.06 7.41
CA THR A 19 -12.25 18.41 6.82
C THR A 19 -13.29 19.36 7.44
N LEU A 20 -14.50 18.88 7.73
CA LEU A 20 -15.54 19.65 8.42
C LEU A 20 -15.10 20.04 9.83
N ILE A 21 -14.52 19.11 10.60
CA ILE A 21 -14.04 19.39 11.97
C ILE A 21 -12.96 20.46 11.95
N VAL A 22 -11.96 20.33 11.07
CA VAL A 22 -10.86 21.30 10.96
C VAL A 22 -11.36 22.67 10.49
N THR A 23 -12.23 22.71 9.49
CA THR A 23 -12.86 23.95 9.02
C THR A 23 -13.73 24.57 10.12
N GLY A 24 -14.51 23.74 10.81
CA GLY A 24 -15.36 24.10 11.95
C GLY A 24 -14.56 24.75 13.08
N TYR A 25 -13.41 24.17 13.41
CA TYR A 25 -12.47 24.75 14.38
C TYR A 25 -11.97 26.11 13.92
N GLY A 26 -11.63 26.29 12.64
CA GLY A 26 -11.23 27.60 12.13
C GLY A 26 -12.33 28.65 12.23
N ILE A 27 -13.54 28.33 11.75
CA ILE A 27 -14.66 29.28 11.74
C ILE A 27 -15.16 29.61 13.15
N SER A 28 -15.00 28.73 14.13
CA SER A 28 -15.46 28.98 15.49
C SER A 28 -14.76 30.19 16.14
N GLY A 29 -13.50 30.45 15.79
CA GLY A 29 -12.80 31.68 16.20
C GLY A 29 -13.37 32.97 15.58
N ARG A 30 -14.23 32.86 14.57
CA ARG A 30 -14.99 33.98 13.98
C ARG A 30 -16.37 34.12 14.59
N LEU A 31 -16.99 33.00 14.95
CA LEU A 31 -18.35 32.93 15.45
C LEU A 31 -18.43 33.15 16.96
N LEU A 32 -17.38 32.78 17.70
CA LEU A 32 -17.30 32.85 19.16
C LEU A 32 -15.97 33.47 19.64
N PRO A 33 -15.60 34.68 19.16
CA PRO A 33 -14.28 35.27 19.39
C PRO A 33 -13.97 35.61 20.87
N GLY A 34 -14.98 35.74 21.73
CA GLY A 34 -14.79 35.93 23.18
C GLY A 34 -14.45 34.65 23.94
N LEU A 35 -14.88 33.49 23.41
CA LEU A 35 -14.69 32.17 24.02
C LEU A 35 -13.45 31.46 23.47
N LEU A 36 -13.17 31.62 22.18
CA LEU A 36 -12.10 30.91 21.48
C LEU A 36 -11.05 31.90 20.97
N HIS A 37 -9.83 31.75 21.49
CA HIS A 37 -8.71 32.64 21.22
C HIS A 37 -7.69 31.90 20.38
N PHE A 38 -7.52 32.32 19.12
CA PHE A 38 -6.53 31.75 18.22
C PHE A 38 -5.44 32.76 17.91
N SER A 39 -4.20 32.29 17.89
CA SER A 39 -3.06 33.07 17.40
C SER A 39 -3.28 33.45 15.94
N GLN A 40 -3.04 34.71 15.58
CA GLN A 40 -3.24 35.23 14.23
C GLN A 40 -1.90 35.61 13.62
N SER A 41 -1.67 35.19 12.39
CA SER A 41 -0.53 35.67 11.63
C SER A 41 -0.80 37.07 11.08
N VAL A 42 0.24 37.91 11.12
CA VAL A 42 0.18 39.24 10.52
C VAL A 42 -0.05 39.14 8.99
N SER A 43 0.45 38.07 8.36
CA SER A 43 0.35 37.84 6.92
C SER A 43 -1.06 37.43 6.46
N ALA A 44 -1.86 36.79 7.31
CA ALA A 44 -3.25 36.46 6.99
C ALA A 44 -4.15 37.69 6.90
N ARG A 45 -3.85 38.77 7.63
CA ARG A 45 -4.61 40.03 7.62
C ARG A 45 -6.12 39.79 7.78
N GLY A 46 -6.50 38.92 8.72
CA GLY A 46 -7.90 38.62 9.01
C GLY A 46 -8.56 37.60 8.07
N ARG A 47 -7.84 36.88 7.21
CA ARG A 47 -8.35 35.69 6.49
C ARG A 47 -8.41 34.45 7.38
N LEU A 48 -9.28 33.50 7.05
CA LEU A 48 -9.38 32.24 7.78
C LEU A 48 -8.15 31.36 7.52
N GLU A 49 -7.26 31.23 8.51
CA GLU A 49 -6.01 30.47 8.39
C GLU A 49 -5.85 29.34 9.41
N GLN A 50 -6.51 29.42 10.56
CA GLN A 50 -6.37 28.45 11.64
C GLN A 50 -7.28 27.22 11.41
N PRO A 51 -6.84 26.00 11.79
CA PRO A 51 -5.61 25.69 12.51
C PRO A 51 -4.38 25.44 11.61
N LEU A 52 -4.53 25.53 10.29
CA LEU A 52 -3.45 25.21 9.34
C LEU A 52 -2.43 26.33 9.16
N THR A 53 -2.59 27.46 9.85
CA THR A 53 -1.77 28.67 9.79
C THR A 53 -1.56 29.26 8.39
N TYR A 54 -2.36 28.83 7.40
CA TYR A 54 -2.30 29.32 6.03
C TYR A 54 -3.68 29.31 5.37
N TRP A 55 -4.14 30.49 4.94
CA TRP A 55 -5.51 30.68 4.47
C TRP A 55 -5.82 29.95 3.16
N ASN A 56 -4.86 29.81 2.23
CA ASN A 56 -5.15 29.10 0.99
C ASN A 56 -5.29 27.60 1.24
N ALA A 57 -4.47 27.02 2.13
CA ALA A 57 -4.62 25.62 2.54
C ALA A 57 -5.92 25.38 3.33
N MET A 58 -6.35 26.32 4.18
CA MET A 58 -7.67 26.25 4.82
C MET A 58 -8.81 26.28 3.80
N GLY A 59 -8.71 27.17 2.80
CA GLY A 59 -9.68 27.24 1.71
C GLY A 59 -9.75 25.95 0.91
N GLU A 60 -8.60 25.38 0.56
CA GLU A 60 -8.53 24.14 -0.21
C GLU A 60 -9.03 22.93 0.60
N LEU A 61 -8.72 22.86 1.89
CA LEU A 61 -9.25 21.82 2.79
C LEU A 61 -10.78 21.88 2.85
N ALA A 62 -11.33 23.09 2.98
CA ALA A 62 -12.77 23.32 2.95
C ALA A 62 -13.38 22.93 1.59
N ALA A 63 -12.70 23.24 0.47
CA ALA A 63 -13.12 22.85 -0.87
C ALA A 63 -13.14 21.33 -1.07
N LEU A 64 -12.10 20.61 -0.62
CA LEU A 64 -12.05 19.14 -0.62
C LEU A 64 -13.24 18.55 0.14
N GLY A 65 -13.45 19.03 1.38
CA GLY A 65 -14.59 18.63 2.19
C GLY A 65 -15.93 18.89 1.52
N PHE A 66 -16.07 20.06 0.89
CA PHE A 66 -17.29 20.48 0.21
C PHE A 66 -17.63 19.55 -0.97
N VAL A 67 -16.64 19.24 -1.82
CA VAL A 67 -16.82 18.32 -2.96
C VAL A 67 -17.14 16.90 -2.51
N LEU A 68 -16.51 16.40 -1.45
CA LEU A 68 -16.84 15.10 -0.86
C LEU A 68 -18.27 15.08 -0.29
N CYS A 69 -18.68 16.13 0.42
CA CYS A 69 -20.04 16.27 0.93
C CYS A 69 -21.07 16.34 -0.20
N ALA A 70 -20.77 17.05 -1.29
CA ALA A 70 -21.61 17.10 -2.48
C ALA A 70 -21.79 15.74 -3.15
N ARG A 71 -20.71 14.95 -3.27
CA ARG A 71 -20.81 13.56 -3.74
C ARG A 71 -21.70 12.73 -2.82
N LEU A 72 -21.45 12.77 -1.51
CA LEU A 72 -22.20 11.98 -0.54
C LEU A 72 -23.68 12.35 -0.51
N ALA A 73 -24.04 13.64 -0.55
CA ALA A 73 -25.44 14.07 -0.60
C ALA A 73 -26.16 13.51 -1.83
N GLY A 74 -25.53 13.59 -3.00
CA GLY A 74 -26.04 13.12 -4.29
C GLY A 74 -26.04 11.59 -4.47
N ASP A 75 -25.41 10.82 -3.57
CA ASP A 75 -25.26 9.38 -3.70
C ASP A 75 -26.43 8.59 -3.12
N ARG A 76 -27.43 8.22 -3.94
CA ARG A 76 -28.58 7.44 -3.46
C ARG A 76 -28.23 6.03 -2.96
N ASP A 77 -27.04 5.52 -3.25
CA ASP A 77 -26.54 4.23 -2.77
C ASP A 77 -26.03 4.31 -1.30
N ARG A 78 -25.98 5.51 -0.71
CA ARG A 78 -25.58 5.76 0.69
C ARG A 78 -26.77 5.84 1.62
N ASP A 79 -26.49 5.63 2.92
CA ASP A 79 -27.46 5.80 3.99
C ASP A 79 -28.13 7.20 3.91
N PRO A 80 -29.47 7.28 3.89
CA PRO A 80 -30.21 8.54 3.84
C PRO A 80 -29.81 9.56 4.92
N ARG A 81 -29.39 9.09 6.10
CA ARG A 81 -28.91 9.95 7.20
C ARG A 81 -27.56 10.57 6.86
N LEU A 82 -26.65 9.79 6.30
CA LEU A 82 -25.34 10.27 5.87
C LEU A 82 -25.48 11.32 4.76
N ARG A 83 -26.41 11.12 3.82
CA ARG A 83 -26.68 12.07 2.74
C ARG A 83 -27.19 13.42 3.27
N ALA A 84 -28.14 13.38 4.20
CA ALA A 84 -28.66 14.58 4.86
C ALA A 84 -27.58 15.29 5.70
N ALA A 85 -26.77 14.53 6.45
CA ALA A 85 -25.63 15.07 7.20
C ALA A 85 -24.57 15.71 6.29
N ALA A 86 -24.27 15.12 5.13
CA ALA A 86 -23.34 15.68 4.15
C ALA A 86 -23.88 16.99 3.54
N ALA A 87 -25.18 17.05 3.24
CA ALA A 87 -25.82 18.30 2.81
C ALA A 87 -25.73 19.38 3.90
N ALA A 88 -25.98 19.04 5.16
CA ALA A 88 -25.83 19.94 6.29
C ALA A 88 -24.39 20.47 6.42
N ALA A 89 -23.39 19.58 6.34
CA ALA A 89 -21.97 19.91 6.45
C ALA A 89 -21.47 20.89 5.38
N SER A 90 -22.13 20.97 4.22
CA SER A 90 -21.73 21.87 3.13
C SER A 90 -21.85 23.36 3.49
N ALA A 91 -22.73 23.74 4.43
CA ALA A 91 -22.87 25.12 4.88
C ALA A 91 -21.61 25.65 5.61
N PRO A 92 -21.13 25.02 6.71
CA PRO A 92 -19.89 25.46 7.36
C PRO A 92 -18.64 25.29 6.48
N LEU A 93 -18.61 24.28 5.60
CA LEU A 93 -17.52 24.12 4.61
C LEU A 93 -17.51 25.26 3.60
N GLY A 94 -18.68 25.65 3.06
CA GLY A 94 -18.81 26.79 2.16
C GLY A 94 -18.45 28.11 2.83
N LEU A 95 -18.86 28.31 4.09
CA LEU A 95 -18.45 29.47 4.89
C LEU A 95 -16.93 29.51 5.10
N GLY A 96 -16.31 28.38 5.44
CA GLY A 96 -14.85 28.29 5.60
C GLY A 96 -14.09 28.61 4.31
N LEU A 97 -14.56 28.06 3.18
CA LEU A 97 -14.02 28.37 1.86
C LEU A 97 -14.13 29.88 1.57
N TYR A 98 -15.29 30.49 1.84
CA TYR A 98 -15.50 31.92 1.64
C TYR A 98 -14.59 32.80 2.51
N LEU A 99 -14.49 32.50 3.81
CA LEU A 99 -13.69 33.26 4.77
C LEU A 99 -12.18 33.10 4.59
N SER A 100 -11.73 32.09 3.82
CA SER A 100 -10.33 31.94 3.41
C SER A 100 -9.89 33.05 2.44
N PHE A 101 -10.83 33.61 1.69
CA PHE A 101 -10.57 34.53 0.56
C PHE A 101 -9.57 33.97 -0.46
N SER A 102 -9.47 32.65 -0.58
CA SER A 102 -8.63 31.97 -1.57
C SER A 102 -9.37 31.81 -2.90
N ARG A 103 -9.05 32.68 -3.85
CA ARG A 103 -9.54 32.57 -5.25
C ARG A 103 -9.14 31.24 -5.88
N GLY A 104 -7.93 30.77 -5.59
CA GLY A 104 -7.43 29.48 -6.07
C GLY A 104 -8.30 28.34 -5.56
N ALA A 105 -8.61 28.33 -4.26
CA ALA A 105 -9.43 27.28 -3.67
C ALA A 105 -10.88 27.32 -4.17
N LEU A 106 -11.43 28.52 -4.40
CA LEU A 106 -12.77 28.68 -5.00
C LEU A 106 -12.80 28.11 -6.42
N PHE A 107 -11.80 28.44 -7.24
CA PHE A 107 -11.66 27.90 -8.59
C PHE A 107 -11.47 26.37 -8.57
N ALA A 108 -10.63 25.86 -7.69
CA ALA A 108 -10.40 24.43 -7.52
C ALA A 108 -11.68 23.68 -7.06
N CYS A 109 -12.45 24.26 -6.15
CA CYS A 109 -13.75 23.74 -5.73
C CYS A 109 -14.72 23.65 -6.91
N ALA A 110 -14.83 24.72 -7.71
CA ALA A 110 -15.66 24.73 -8.92
C ALA A 110 -15.21 23.67 -9.93
N ALA A 111 -13.90 23.50 -10.15
CA ALA A 111 -13.34 22.46 -11.00
C ALA A 111 -13.72 21.05 -10.49
N GLY A 112 -13.63 20.81 -9.17
CA GLY A 112 -14.07 19.56 -8.55
C GLY A 112 -15.57 19.29 -8.70
N ILE A 113 -16.41 20.32 -8.56
CA ILE A 113 -17.87 20.22 -8.78
C ILE A 113 -18.18 19.87 -10.24
N VAL A 114 -17.55 20.55 -11.20
CA VAL A 114 -17.75 20.29 -12.63
C VAL A 114 -17.25 18.88 -13.00
N ALA A 115 -16.11 18.47 -12.46
CA ALA A 115 -15.62 17.10 -12.60
C ALA A 115 -16.62 16.09 -12.03
N LEU A 116 -17.21 16.36 -10.87
CA LEU A 116 -18.21 15.48 -10.24
C LEU A 116 -19.45 15.30 -11.12
N VAL A 117 -19.95 16.36 -11.78
CA VAL A 117 -21.08 16.25 -12.73
C VAL A 117 -20.76 15.31 -13.89
N VAL A 118 -19.54 15.36 -14.42
CA VAL A 118 -19.11 14.49 -15.52
C VAL A 118 -18.84 13.05 -15.05
N LEU A 119 -18.27 12.88 -13.85
CA LEU A 119 -17.90 11.58 -13.29
C LEU A 119 -19.12 10.82 -12.74
N ALA A 120 -20.14 11.52 -12.27
CA ALA A 120 -21.40 10.97 -11.78
C ALA A 120 -22.60 11.65 -12.46
N PRO A 121 -22.84 11.42 -13.77
CA PRO A 121 -23.85 12.11 -14.57
C PRO A 121 -25.26 11.59 -14.27
N ARG A 122 -25.75 11.88 -13.06
CA ARG A 122 -27.03 11.40 -12.51
C ARG A 122 -27.85 12.61 -12.06
N ARG A 123 -29.17 12.59 -12.30
CA ARG A 123 -30.07 13.68 -11.86
C ARG A 123 -30.00 13.88 -10.34
N GLU A 124 -29.90 12.79 -9.59
CA GLU A 124 -29.83 12.81 -8.13
C GLU A 124 -28.52 13.45 -7.62
N GLN A 125 -27.45 13.31 -8.39
CA GLN A 125 -26.19 13.99 -8.10
C GLN A 125 -26.32 15.51 -8.32
N LEU A 126 -27.10 15.95 -9.33
CA LEU A 126 -27.42 17.37 -9.52
C LEU A 126 -28.30 17.93 -8.40
N GLU A 127 -29.33 17.18 -7.97
CA GLU A 127 -30.18 17.58 -6.84
C GLU A 127 -29.34 17.81 -5.57
N GLY A 128 -28.48 16.84 -5.23
CA GLY A 128 -27.56 16.97 -4.09
C GLY A 128 -26.60 18.15 -4.25
N LEU A 129 -26.07 18.37 -5.47
CA LEU A 129 -25.23 19.51 -5.77
C LEU A 129 -25.94 20.85 -5.56
N ILE A 130 -27.18 21.00 -6.05
CA ILE A 130 -27.99 22.20 -5.87
C ILE A 130 -28.15 22.52 -4.39
N VAL A 131 -28.49 21.53 -3.56
CA VAL A 131 -28.62 21.73 -2.11
C VAL A 131 -27.30 22.16 -1.49
N THR A 132 -26.19 21.48 -1.81
CA THR A 132 -24.89 21.81 -1.23
C THR A 132 -24.37 23.19 -1.65
N ILE A 133 -24.51 23.55 -2.93
CA ILE A 133 -24.13 24.86 -3.48
C ILE A 133 -24.99 25.95 -2.86
N ALA A 134 -26.30 25.75 -2.75
CA ALA A 134 -27.20 26.70 -2.09
C ALA A 134 -26.82 26.88 -0.62
N ALA A 135 -26.57 25.79 0.13
CA ALA A 135 -26.20 25.86 1.53
C ALA A 135 -24.86 26.59 1.75
N GLY A 136 -23.82 26.25 0.98
CA GLY A 136 -22.52 26.93 1.06
C GLY A 136 -22.59 28.39 0.62
N GLY A 137 -23.29 28.68 -0.47
CA GLY A 137 -23.47 30.04 -1.00
C GLY A 137 -24.29 30.93 -0.07
N LEU A 138 -25.37 30.42 0.52
CA LEU A 138 -26.18 31.13 1.51
C LEU A 138 -25.38 31.38 2.79
N ALA A 139 -24.55 30.42 3.24
CA ALA A 139 -23.70 30.63 4.40
C ALA A 139 -22.65 31.74 4.16
N ALA A 140 -22.04 31.76 2.97
CA ALA A 140 -21.15 32.84 2.56
C ALA A 140 -21.87 34.20 2.48
N ALA A 141 -23.04 34.24 1.83
CA ALA A 141 -23.86 35.45 1.70
C ALA A 141 -24.34 35.99 3.06
N ALA A 142 -24.71 35.10 3.99
CA ALA A 142 -25.11 35.46 5.34
C ALA A 142 -23.96 36.09 6.15
N ALA A 143 -22.71 35.68 5.90
CA ALA A 143 -21.55 36.25 6.57
C ALA A 143 -21.02 37.53 5.90
N ALA A 144 -21.26 37.72 4.61
CA ALA A 144 -20.65 38.80 3.81
C ALA A 144 -20.86 40.23 4.35
N PRO A 145 -22.02 40.61 4.93
CA PRO A 145 -22.23 41.95 5.48
C PRO A 145 -21.47 42.23 6.79
N PHE A 146 -20.92 41.20 7.44
CA PHE A 146 -20.40 41.28 8.81
C PHE A 146 -18.87 41.35 8.84
N SER A 147 -18.33 42.56 8.82
CA SER A 147 -16.87 42.83 8.78
C SER A 147 -16.08 42.27 9.98
N GLY A 148 -16.72 42.10 11.12
CA GLY A 148 -16.18 41.44 12.31
C GLY A 148 -15.95 39.95 12.12
N VAL A 149 -16.76 39.30 11.26
CA VAL A 149 -16.61 37.88 10.89
C VAL A 149 -15.63 37.75 9.71
N THR A 150 -15.82 38.55 8.64
CA THR A 150 -15.02 38.44 7.41
C THR A 150 -13.58 38.89 7.57
N SER A 151 -13.34 40.01 8.26
CA SER A 151 -12.03 40.67 8.32
C SER A 151 -11.53 40.93 9.73
N LEU A 152 -12.25 40.44 10.76
CA LEU A 152 -11.95 40.74 12.17
C LEU A 152 -11.91 42.24 12.45
N ALA A 153 -12.76 43.03 11.78
CA ALA A 153 -12.83 44.46 11.99
C ALA A 153 -13.67 44.81 13.24
N GLY A 154 -13.47 46.01 13.79
CA GLY A 154 -14.23 46.52 14.94
C GLY A 154 -13.73 45.99 16.29
N THR A 155 -14.42 46.42 17.36
CA THR A 155 -14.16 46.02 18.75
C THR A 155 -14.50 44.55 19.00
N LEU A 156 -14.02 43.96 20.10
CA LEU A 156 -14.40 42.60 20.50
C LEU A 156 -15.92 42.45 20.58
N SER A 157 -16.62 43.38 21.25
CA SER A 157 -18.08 43.38 21.37
C SER A 157 -18.81 43.36 20.02
N THR A 158 -18.30 44.11 19.04
CA THR A 158 -18.83 44.10 17.67
C THR A 158 -18.66 42.71 17.03
N ARG A 159 -17.48 42.11 17.18
CA ARG A 159 -17.18 40.79 16.62
C ARG A 159 -18.00 39.69 17.28
N GLU A 160 -18.23 39.76 18.58
CA GLU A 160 -19.07 38.82 19.33
C GLU A 160 -20.52 38.87 18.86
N TRP A 161 -21.10 40.07 18.75
CA TRP A 161 -22.47 40.23 18.26
C TRP A 161 -22.62 39.73 16.82
N GLN A 162 -21.73 40.15 15.92
CA GLN A 162 -21.76 39.72 14.52
C GLN A 162 -21.51 38.21 14.37
N GLY A 163 -20.58 37.66 15.16
CA GLY A 163 -20.28 36.23 15.20
C GLY A 163 -21.49 35.39 15.65
N ALA A 164 -22.20 35.85 16.68
CA ALA A 164 -23.43 35.21 17.17
C ALA A 164 -24.55 35.24 16.11
N VAL A 165 -24.75 36.36 15.42
CA VAL A 165 -25.74 36.47 14.33
C VAL A 165 -25.41 35.48 13.21
N VAL A 166 -24.16 35.45 12.74
CA VAL A 166 -23.75 34.53 11.67
C VAL A 166 -23.83 33.07 12.13
N LEU A 167 -23.56 32.77 13.40
CA LEU A 167 -23.71 31.42 13.95
C LEU A 167 -25.17 30.95 13.88
N VAL A 168 -26.13 31.79 14.30
CA VAL A 168 -27.56 31.45 14.23
C VAL A 168 -27.99 31.22 12.77
N LEU A 169 -27.60 32.12 11.85
CA LEU A 169 -27.89 31.97 10.43
C LEU A 169 -27.29 30.68 9.86
N LEU A 170 -26.04 30.37 10.23
CA LEU A 170 -25.36 29.14 9.81
C LEU A 170 -26.09 27.89 10.30
N LEU A 171 -26.57 27.88 11.55
CA LEU A 171 -27.35 26.77 12.11
C LEU A 171 -28.68 26.59 11.37
N VAL A 172 -29.38 27.69 11.05
CA VAL A 172 -30.62 27.66 10.27
C VAL A 172 -30.37 27.11 8.86
N ILE A 173 -29.33 27.57 8.17
CA ILE A 173 -28.97 27.10 6.83
C ILE A 173 -28.57 25.62 6.87
N THR A 174 -27.81 25.19 7.88
CA THR A 174 -27.41 23.79 8.10
C THR A 174 -28.63 22.90 8.29
N ALA A 175 -29.60 23.32 9.12
CA ALA A 175 -30.85 22.60 9.36
C ALA A 175 -31.71 22.54 8.09
N ALA A 176 -31.81 23.66 7.35
CA ALA A 176 -32.56 23.73 6.09
C ALA A 176 -31.94 22.82 5.01
N ALA A 177 -30.61 22.76 4.90
CA ALA A 177 -29.93 21.87 3.96
C ALA A 177 -30.13 20.39 4.32
N CYS A 178 -30.04 20.06 5.62
CA CYS A 178 -30.35 18.72 6.14
C CYS A 178 -31.78 18.30 5.79
N PHE A 179 -32.75 19.14 6.13
CA PHE A 179 -34.17 18.88 5.90
C PHE A 179 -34.50 18.83 4.40
N GLY A 180 -33.99 19.78 3.61
CA GLY A 180 -34.16 19.82 2.16
C GLY A 180 -33.66 18.54 1.51
N GLN A 181 -32.46 18.07 1.90
CA GLN A 181 -31.93 16.80 1.38
C GLN A 181 -32.75 15.60 1.86
N TRP A 182 -33.21 15.61 3.11
CA TRP A 182 -34.07 14.57 3.68
C TRP A 182 -35.43 14.44 2.96
N VAL A 183 -36.00 15.55 2.52
CA VAL A 183 -37.23 15.59 1.73
C VAL A 183 -36.97 15.14 0.29
N LEU A 184 -35.92 15.66 -0.37
CA LEU A 184 -35.59 15.31 -1.77
C LEU A 184 -35.34 13.81 -1.95
N GLN A 185 -34.65 13.18 -1.01
CA GLN A 185 -34.37 11.75 -1.11
C GLN A 185 -35.58 10.83 -0.92
N ARG A 186 -36.73 11.35 -0.46
CA ARG A 186 -37.99 10.61 -0.36
C ARG A 186 -38.83 10.68 -1.65
N ARG A 187 -38.47 11.51 -2.61
CA ARG A 187 -39.21 11.65 -3.88
C ARG A 187 -39.05 10.39 -4.76
N PRO A 188 -40.13 9.94 -5.46
CA PRO A 188 -40.06 8.87 -6.44
C PRO A 188 -38.98 9.15 -7.50
N VAL A 189 -38.29 8.11 -7.96
CA VAL A 189 -37.03 8.26 -8.71
C VAL A 189 -37.28 8.30 -10.21
N ASP A 190 -36.82 9.36 -10.88
CA ASP A 190 -36.41 9.27 -12.28
C ASP A 190 -34.91 8.92 -12.31
N ARG A 191 -34.57 7.63 -12.48
CA ARG A 191 -33.18 7.11 -12.50
C ARG A 191 -32.42 7.48 -13.79
N GLY A 192 -32.85 8.55 -14.46
CA GLY A 192 -32.28 9.02 -15.71
C GLY A 192 -30.81 9.43 -15.54
N ARG A 193 -29.93 8.76 -16.29
CA ARG A 193 -28.57 9.28 -16.51
C ARG A 193 -28.66 10.56 -17.32
N LEU A 194 -27.89 11.57 -16.94
CA LEU A 194 -27.71 12.76 -17.76
C LEU A 194 -26.99 12.33 -19.04
N ARG A 195 -27.53 12.72 -20.19
CA ARG A 195 -26.91 12.47 -21.50
C ARG A 195 -25.81 13.50 -21.70
N LEU A 196 -24.58 13.15 -21.33
CA LEU A 196 -23.40 13.94 -21.62
C LEU A 196 -22.70 13.42 -22.90
N PRO A 197 -22.10 14.30 -23.72
CA PRO A 197 -21.30 13.87 -24.86
C PRO A 197 -20.08 13.06 -24.39
N ARG A 198 -19.63 12.08 -25.19
CA ARG A 198 -18.43 11.27 -24.86
C ARG A 198 -17.17 12.12 -24.65
N ALA A 199 -17.12 13.30 -25.26
CA ALA A 199 -16.05 14.27 -25.11
C ALA A 199 -16.12 15.09 -23.81
N ALA A 200 -17.16 14.95 -22.97
CA ALA A 200 -17.36 15.77 -21.78
C ALA A 200 -16.16 15.80 -20.82
N PRO A 201 -15.46 14.68 -20.49
CA PRO A 201 -14.27 14.74 -19.66
C PRO A 201 -13.16 15.62 -20.27
N TRP A 202 -12.93 15.49 -21.58
CA TRP A 202 -11.92 16.28 -22.29
C TRP A 202 -12.29 17.76 -22.37
N LEU A 203 -13.56 18.08 -22.61
CA LEU A 203 -14.06 19.46 -22.61
C LEU A 203 -13.91 20.11 -21.23
N VAL A 204 -14.21 19.38 -20.15
CA VAL A 204 -14.02 19.86 -18.77
C VAL A 204 -12.54 20.06 -18.46
N THR A 205 -11.66 19.13 -18.83
CA THR A 205 -10.22 19.31 -18.66
C THR A 205 -9.72 20.53 -19.43
N ALA A 206 -10.14 20.69 -20.69
CA ALA A 206 -9.77 21.85 -21.52
C ALA A 206 -10.28 23.16 -20.91
N LEU A 207 -11.51 23.19 -20.39
CA LEU A 207 -12.10 24.35 -19.72
C LEU A 207 -11.34 24.72 -18.45
N ILE A 208 -10.98 23.74 -17.62
CA ILE A 208 -10.18 23.97 -16.40
C ILE A 208 -8.81 24.53 -16.77
N CYS A 209 -8.12 23.93 -17.75
CA CYS A 209 -6.82 24.42 -18.22
C CYS A 209 -6.92 25.83 -18.81
N ALA A 210 -7.95 26.11 -19.62
CA ALA A 210 -8.19 27.43 -20.18
C ALA A 210 -8.52 28.47 -19.10
N GLY A 211 -9.30 28.10 -18.08
CA GLY A 211 -9.60 28.95 -16.93
C GLY A 211 -8.34 29.31 -16.13
N LEU A 212 -7.48 28.32 -15.85
CA LEU A 212 -6.18 28.55 -15.20
C LEU A 212 -5.29 29.48 -16.02
N ALA A 213 -5.13 29.19 -17.32
CA ALA A 213 -4.32 30.00 -18.22
C ALA A 213 -4.86 31.45 -18.32
N GLY A 214 -6.17 31.61 -18.46
CA GLY A 214 -6.84 32.90 -18.49
C GLY A 214 -6.61 33.69 -17.20
N ALA A 215 -6.80 33.06 -16.03
CA ALA A 215 -6.57 33.72 -14.74
C ALA A 215 -5.11 34.16 -14.56
N ILE A 216 -4.15 33.34 -14.98
CA ILE A 216 -2.71 33.66 -14.94
C ILE A 216 -2.38 34.84 -15.86
N VAL A 217 -2.87 34.82 -17.11
CA VAL A 217 -2.59 35.88 -18.10
C VAL A 217 -3.21 37.21 -17.67
N VAL A 218 -4.46 37.20 -17.21
CA VAL A 218 -5.15 38.42 -16.74
C VAL A 218 -4.47 38.96 -15.49
N GLY A 219 -4.22 38.11 -14.49
CA GLY A 219 -3.61 38.56 -13.24
C GLY A 219 -2.16 39.01 -13.40
N ALA A 220 -1.40 38.46 -14.36
CA ALA A 220 -0.04 38.93 -14.65
C ALA A 220 0.01 40.32 -15.29
N LYS A 221 -1.11 40.79 -15.89
CA LYS A 221 -1.25 42.13 -16.48
C LYS A 221 -1.85 43.16 -15.52
N GLU A 222 -2.39 42.72 -14.39
CA GLU A 222 -3.00 43.60 -13.40
C GLU A 222 -1.90 44.35 -12.63
N GLY A 223 -1.91 45.69 -12.72
CA GLY A 223 -0.84 46.53 -12.18
C GLY A 223 -0.80 46.56 -10.65
N SER A 224 0.41 46.62 -10.09
CA SER A 224 0.69 46.55 -8.65
C SER A 224 0.36 47.83 -7.85
N ALA A 225 -0.35 48.79 -8.43
CA ALA A 225 -0.52 50.14 -7.84
C ALA A 225 -1.45 50.17 -6.61
N THR A 226 -2.25 49.12 -6.38
CA THR A 226 -3.10 48.98 -5.19
C THR A 226 -2.49 47.98 -4.20
N ALA A 227 -2.53 48.34 -2.92
CA ALA A 227 -2.12 47.44 -1.85
C ALA A 227 -3.10 46.24 -1.80
N LEU A 228 -2.55 45.01 -1.76
CA LEU A 228 -3.35 43.80 -1.61
C LEU A 228 -4.21 43.88 -0.34
N SER A 229 -5.52 44.02 -0.51
CA SER A 229 -6.48 43.97 0.58
C SER A 229 -6.60 42.53 1.12
N ALA A 230 -7.07 42.41 2.35
CA ALA A 230 -7.49 41.13 2.90
C ALA A 230 -8.95 41.26 3.29
N GLY A 231 -9.81 40.54 2.58
CA GLY A 231 -11.27 40.66 2.69
C GLY A 231 -11.98 40.47 1.34
N PRO A 232 -13.28 40.80 1.28
CA PRO A 232 -14.13 40.48 0.13
C PRO A 232 -13.67 41.04 -1.22
N SER A 233 -12.98 42.19 -1.23
CA SER A 233 -12.40 42.77 -2.45
C SER A 233 -11.35 41.87 -3.10
N ARG A 234 -10.87 40.82 -2.42
CA ARG A 234 -10.01 39.80 -3.04
C ARG A 234 -10.69 39.01 -4.14
N TYR A 235 -12.02 38.89 -4.13
CA TYR A 235 -12.74 38.19 -5.20
C TYR A 235 -12.88 39.01 -6.49
N THR A 236 -12.55 40.31 -6.47
CA THR A 236 -12.69 41.22 -7.61
C THR A 236 -11.37 41.58 -8.29
N THR A 237 -10.25 40.99 -7.86
CA THR A 237 -8.90 41.19 -8.42
C THR A 237 -8.23 39.83 -8.64
N LEU A 238 -7.23 39.75 -9.52
CA LEU A 238 -6.32 38.61 -9.73
C LEU A 238 -4.86 38.93 -9.38
N GLN A 239 -4.58 40.11 -8.83
CA GLN A 239 -3.25 40.55 -8.40
C GLN A 239 -2.60 39.55 -7.43
N SER A 240 -1.31 39.25 -7.63
CA SER A 240 -0.56 38.30 -6.80
C SER A 240 0.95 38.53 -6.90
N ASN A 241 1.67 38.31 -5.78
CA ASN A 241 3.13 38.29 -5.76
C ASN A 241 3.74 37.06 -6.46
N ARG A 242 2.92 36.02 -6.72
CA ARG A 242 3.37 34.75 -7.32
C ARG A 242 4.04 34.90 -8.68
N TYR A 243 3.62 35.89 -9.49
CA TYR A 243 4.26 36.12 -10.78
C TYR A 243 5.75 36.51 -10.65
N ALA A 244 6.12 37.21 -9.57
CA ALA A 244 7.52 37.49 -9.25
C ALA A 244 8.26 36.22 -8.80
N TYR A 245 7.62 35.36 -8.01
CA TYR A 245 8.18 34.07 -7.57
C TYR A 245 8.49 33.17 -8.76
N TRP A 246 7.54 33.06 -9.68
CA TRP A 246 7.70 32.25 -10.89
C TRP A 246 8.78 32.81 -11.81
N ARG A 247 8.92 34.13 -11.91
CA ARG A 247 10.01 34.76 -12.66
C ARG A 247 11.39 34.38 -12.10
N VAL A 248 11.54 34.34 -10.78
CA VAL A 248 12.79 33.89 -10.14
C VAL A 248 12.98 32.38 -10.31
N ALA A 249 11.91 31.59 -10.21
CA ALA A 249 11.97 30.15 -10.47
C ALA A 249 12.45 29.84 -11.91
N PHE A 250 11.96 30.58 -12.91
CA PHE A 250 12.44 30.45 -14.29
C PHE A 250 13.90 30.88 -14.47
N ARG A 251 14.42 31.82 -13.67
CA ARG A 251 15.85 32.16 -13.66
C ARG A 251 16.68 30.99 -13.11
N ALA A 252 16.24 30.38 -12.02
CA ALA A 252 16.89 29.20 -11.44
C ALA A 252 16.89 28.02 -12.43
N PHE A 253 15.75 27.74 -13.07
CA PHE A 253 15.65 26.70 -14.10
C PHE A 253 16.59 26.95 -15.29
N LYS A 254 16.67 28.19 -15.81
CA LYS A 254 17.57 28.52 -16.93
C LYS A 254 19.04 28.32 -16.59
N HIS A 255 19.40 28.38 -15.31
CA HIS A 255 20.77 28.16 -14.85
C HIS A 255 21.14 26.68 -14.84
N GLU A 256 20.25 25.81 -14.31
CA GLU A 256 20.47 24.35 -14.26
C GLU A 256 19.28 23.56 -14.84
N PRO A 257 19.09 23.54 -16.18
CA PRO A 257 17.85 23.01 -16.78
C PRO A 257 17.63 21.51 -16.57
N LEU A 258 18.71 20.72 -16.50
CA LEU A 258 18.62 19.27 -16.42
C LEU A 258 18.28 18.78 -15.01
N ARG A 259 19.06 19.21 -14.02
CA ARG A 259 18.99 18.73 -12.64
C ARG A 259 18.30 19.69 -11.67
N GLY A 260 18.10 20.94 -12.09
CA GLY A 260 17.63 22.02 -11.21
C GLY A 260 18.70 22.46 -10.22
N VAL A 261 18.37 23.49 -9.44
CA VAL A 261 19.30 24.10 -8.46
C VAL A 261 19.35 23.37 -7.12
N GLY A 262 18.74 22.19 -7.02
CA GLY A 262 18.60 21.39 -5.80
C GLY A 262 17.30 21.66 -5.04
N ALA A 263 16.79 20.64 -4.35
CA ALA A 263 15.57 20.74 -3.53
C ALA A 263 15.74 21.79 -2.41
N GLY A 264 14.76 22.68 -2.27
CA GLY A 264 14.85 23.85 -1.38
C GLY A 264 15.78 24.97 -1.89
N GLY A 265 16.45 24.77 -3.03
CA GLY A 265 17.37 25.74 -3.61
C GLY A 265 16.67 27.01 -4.12
N TRP A 266 15.37 26.96 -4.40
CA TRP A 266 14.63 28.14 -4.85
C TRP A 266 14.67 29.29 -3.83
N ALA A 267 14.65 28.99 -2.52
CA ALA A 267 14.69 30.01 -1.47
C ALA A 267 15.97 30.87 -1.54
N VAL A 268 17.11 30.28 -1.89
CA VAL A 268 18.38 31.00 -2.08
C VAL A 268 18.30 31.93 -3.29
N TRP A 269 17.69 31.46 -4.37
CA TRP A 269 17.46 32.25 -5.58
C TRP A 269 16.49 33.41 -5.33
N TRP A 270 15.45 33.19 -4.51
CA TRP A 270 14.55 34.26 -4.09
C TRP A 270 15.30 35.34 -3.32
N LEU A 271 16.13 35.00 -2.34
CA LEU A 271 16.94 35.98 -1.60
C LEU A 271 17.85 36.80 -2.52
N ARG A 272 18.41 36.17 -3.56
CA ARG A 272 19.34 36.81 -4.50
C ARG A 272 18.65 37.70 -5.54
N TYR A 273 17.47 37.32 -6.02
CA TYR A 273 16.84 37.95 -7.19
C TYR A 273 15.45 38.56 -6.94
N ARG A 274 14.94 38.53 -5.70
CA ARG A 274 13.65 39.14 -5.35
C ARG A 274 13.64 40.64 -5.62
N GLN A 275 12.48 41.12 -6.05
CA GLN A 275 12.25 42.55 -6.34
C GLN A 275 11.68 43.31 -5.13
N PHE A 276 11.30 42.59 -4.08
CA PHE A 276 10.73 43.14 -2.85
C PHE A 276 11.08 42.24 -1.66
N SER A 277 11.06 42.81 -0.46
CA SER A 277 11.39 42.09 0.77
C SER A 277 10.17 41.30 1.27
N GLU A 278 10.08 40.04 0.84
CA GLU A 278 9.15 39.05 1.39
C GLU A 278 9.91 37.76 1.70
N ALA A 279 9.59 37.14 2.84
CA ALA A 279 10.16 35.85 3.22
C ALA A 279 9.32 34.74 2.56
N ALA A 280 9.91 34.04 1.60
CA ALA A 280 9.29 32.92 0.90
C ALA A 280 10.30 31.77 0.77
N ALA A 281 9.87 30.56 1.11
CA ALA A 281 10.65 29.33 0.95
C ALA A 281 10.28 28.56 -0.32
N ASP A 282 9.09 28.80 -0.87
CA ASP A 282 8.52 28.06 -1.99
C ASP A 282 8.01 29.01 -3.09
N ALA A 283 8.07 28.57 -4.35
CA ALA A 283 7.64 29.35 -5.51
C ALA A 283 6.11 29.45 -5.66
N HIS A 284 5.35 28.82 -4.75
CA HIS A 284 3.88 28.79 -4.78
C HIS A 284 3.33 28.27 -6.11
N SER A 285 3.95 27.22 -6.64
CA SER A 285 3.49 26.46 -7.81
C SER A 285 4.28 25.17 -7.92
N LEU A 286 3.62 24.02 -7.73
CA LEU A 286 4.24 22.70 -7.79
C LEU A 286 5.07 22.47 -9.05
N PRO A 287 4.54 22.64 -10.28
CA PRO A 287 5.29 22.36 -11.49
C PRO A 287 6.45 23.36 -11.69
N ILE A 288 6.25 24.64 -11.37
CA ILE A 288 7.27 25.67 -11.59
C ILE A 288 8.41 25.52 -10.57
N GLN A 289 8.09 25.21 -9.31
CA GLN A 289 9.11 24.94 -8.29
C GLN A 289 9.87 23.66 -8.60
N THR A 290 9.17 22.58 -8.96
CA THR A 290 9.80 21.33 -9.39
C THR A 290 10.76 21.57 -10.56
N LEU A 291 10.35 22.38 -11.54
CA LEU A 291 11.21 22.73 -12.67
C LEU A 291 12.45 23.52 -12.24
N ALA A 292 12.32 24.47 -11.31
CA ALA A 292 13.45 25.23 -10.79
C ALA A 292 14.43 24.38 -9.97
N GLU A 293 13.91 23.54 -9.08
CA GLU A 293 14.72 22.82 -8.08
C GLU A 293 15.22 21.46 -8.58
N LEU A 294 14.47 20.79 -9.44
CA LEU A 294 14.76 19.42 -9.92
C LEU A 294 14.88 19.33 -11.45
N GLY A 295 14.79 20.45 -12.17
CA GLY A 295 14.97 20.52 -13.62
C GLY A 295 13.90 19.75 -14.40
N VAL A 296 14.18 19.49 -15.68
CA VAL A 296 13.29 18.71 -16.55
C VAL A 296 13.14 17.25 -16.08
N ILE A 297 14.13 16.70 -15.36
CA ILE A 297 14.05 15.33 -14.82
C ILE A 297 12.98 15.27 -13.73
N GLY A 298 13.01 16.19 -12.76
CA GLY A 298 11.98 16.26 -11.72
C GLY A 298 10.60 16.53 -12.29
N LEU A 299 10.48 17.44 -13.27
CA LEU A 299 9.22 17.72 -13.93
C LEU A 299 8.67 16.47 -14.67
N ALA A 300 9.53 15.72 -15.36
CA ALA A 300 9.12 14.48 -16.03
C ALA A 300 8.61 13.42 -15.04
N LEU A 301 9.24 13.29 -13.87
CA LEU A 301 8.79 12.40 -12.79
C LEU A 301 7.44 12.85 -12.22
N LEU A 302 7.25 14.15 -12.01
CA LEU A 302 5.98 14.72 -11.57
C LEU A 302 4.86 14.46 -12.60
N VAL A 303 5.12 14.71 -13.89
CA VAL A 303 4.17 14.44 -14.97
C VAL A 303 3.84 12.95 -15.04
N THR A 304 4.83 12.08 -14.87
CA THR A 304 4.63 10.62 -14.82
C THR A 304 3.76 10.22 -13.62
N PHE A 305 3.99 10.81 -12.46
CA PHE A 305 3.19 10.56 -11.25
C PHE A 305 1.73 10.99 -11.44
N VAL A 306 1.49 12.22 -11.90
CA VAL A 306 0.14 12.75 -12.15
C VAL A 306 -0.56 11.97 -13.27
N GLY A 307 0.15 11.66 -14.35
CA GLY A 307 -0.36 10.85 -15.46
C GLY A 307 -0.73 9.43 -15.01
N GLY A 308 0.12 8.79 -14.20
CA GLY A 308 -0.16 7.50 -13.59
C GLY A 308 -1.40 7.52 -12.69
N MET A 309 -1.58 8.59 -11.92
CA MET A 309 -2.78 8.81 -11.11
C MET A 309 -4.03 8.99 -11.98
N GLY A 310 -3.92 9.71 -13.10
CA GLY A 310 -4.99 9.84 -14.09
C GLY A 310 -5.40 8.50 -14.70
N VAL A 311 -4.43 7.63 -15.02
CA VAL A 311 -4.70 6.26 -15.48
C VAL A 311 -5.38 5.43 -14.37
N ALA A 312 -4.94 5.54 -13.12
CA ALA A 312 -5.57 4.88 -11.99
C ALA A 312 -7.02 5.36 -11.79
N ALA A 313 -7.27 6.67 -11.84
CA ALA A 313 -8.60 7.27 -11.78
C ALA A 313 -9.49 6.74 -12.90
N ALA A 314 -9.02 6.72 -14.15
CA ALA A 314 -9.76 6.18 -15.28
C ALA A 314 -10.12 4.69 -15.09
N ARG A 315 -9.19 3.88 -14.57
CA ARG A 315 -9.42 2.46 -14.26
C ARG A 315 -10.44 2.28 -13.12
N ALA A 316 -10.30 3.04 -12.03
CA ALA A 316 -11.21 3.02 -10.90
C ALA A 316 -12.63 3.44 -11.32
N MET A 317 -12.76 4.48 -12.15
CA MET A 317 -14.04 4.96 -12.69
C MET A 317 -14.73 3.93 -13.60
N ARG A 318 -13.97 3.17 -14.39
CA ARG A 318 -14.55 2.09 -15.22
C ARG A 318 -15.09 0.94 -14.36
N ALA A 319 -14.42 0.63 -13.27
CA ALA A 319 -14.73 -0.56 -12.48
C ALA A 319 -15.73 -0.32 -11.35
N ARG A 320 -15.59 0.80 -10.64
CA ARG A 320 -16.40 1.13 -9.46
C ARG A 320 -16.79 2.62 -9.50
N PRO A 321 -17.51 3.08 -10.55
CA PRO A 321 -17.80 4.50 -10.75
C PRO A 321 -18.45 5.17 -9.54
N ALA A 322 -19.36 4.47 -8.86
CA ALA A 322 -20.05 5.00 -7.68
C ALA A 322 -19.09 5.32 -6.52
N LEU A 323 -18.04 4.52 -6.32
CA LEU A 323 -17.05 4.73 -5.24
C LEU A 323 -15.88 5.61 -5.66
N ALA A 324 -15.59 5.69 -6.97
CA ALA A 324 -14.45 6.43 -7.49
C ALA A 324 -14.77 7.92 -7.76
N ALA A 325 -16.02 8.27 -8.10
CA ALA A 325 -16.37 9.61 -8.55
C ALA A 325 -16.03 10.72 -7.53
N GLY A 326 -16.36 10.52 -6.25
CA GLY A 326 -16.05 11.49 -5.17
C GLY A 326 -14.56 11.69 -4.96
N PRO A 327 -13.79 10.61 -4.67
CA PRO A 327 -12.34 10.70 -4.53
C PRO A 327 -11.63 11.31 -5.73
N VAL A 328 -12.04 10.97 -6.96
CA VAL A 328 -11.45 11.55 -8.18
C VAL A 328 -11.79 13.04 -8.30
N ALA A 329 -13.04 13.44 -8.05
CA ALA A 329 -13.44 14.85 -8.07
C ALA A 329 -12.70 15.68 -7.00
N ALA A 330 -12.49 15.12 -5.81
CA ALA A 330 -11.71 15.76 -4.76
C ALA A 330 -10.21 15.85 -5.13
N LEU A 331 -9.63 14.82 -5.76
CA LEU A 331 -8.26 14.91 -6.28
C LEU A 331 -8.12 15.97 -7.38
N VAL A 332 -9.16 16.23 -8.17
CA VAL A 332 -9.18 17.36 -9.11
C VAL A 332 -9.04 18.69 -8.38
N VAL A 333 -9.71 18.89 -7.24
CA VAL A 333 -9.54 20.10 -6.41
C VAL A 333 -8.05 20.28 -6.07
N TYR A 334 -7.40 19.24 -5.55
CA TYR A 334 -6.00 19.30 -5.13
C TYR A 334 -5.03 19.59 -6.29
N ILE A 335 -5.20 18.87 -7.40
CA ILE A 335 -4.34 19.01 -8.59
C ILE A 335 -4.55 20.36 -9.29
N VAL A 336 -5.75 20.93 -9.23
CA VAL A 336 -6.04 22.23 -9.83
C VAL A 336 -5.52 23.39 -8.99
N HIS A 337 -5.43 23.22 -7.66
CA HIS A 337 -4.87 24.23 -6.77
C HIS A 337 -3.34 24.24 -6.79
N SER A 338 -2.70 23.06 -6.87
CA SER A 338 -1.24 22.91 -6.75
C SER A 338 -0.37 23.72 -7.74
N PRO A 339 -0.81 24.10 -8.96
CA PRO A 339 -0.07 25.00 -9.84
C PRO A 339 -0.10 26.46 -9.40
N LEU A 340 -1.03 26.81 -8.50
CA LEU A 340 -1.24 28.17 -8.01
C LEU A 340 -0.71 28.38 -6.60
N ASP A 341 -0.31 27.32 -5.89
CA ASP A 341 0.18 27.42 -4.52
C ASP A 341 1.18 26.32 -4.13
N TRP A 342 1.50 26.19 -2.83
CA TRP A 342 2.52 25.29 -2.27
C TRP A 342 1.93 24.18 -1.37
N ASP A 343 0.75 23.69 -1.74
CA ASP A 343 -0.13 22.85 -0.90
C ASP A 343 0.51 21.54 -0.42
N TRP A 344 1.45 20.97 -1.20
CA TRP A 344 2.16 19.73 -0.89
C TRP A 344 3.05 19.83 0.35
N GLN A 345 3.42 21.04 0.76
CA GLN A 345 4.19 21.29 1.98
C GLN A 345 3.31 21.35 3.23
N MET A 346 1.98 21.26 3.08
CA MET A 346 1.01 21.30 4.18
C MET A 346 0.54 19.87 4.49
N PRO A 347 1.11 19.18 5.49
CA PRO A 347 0.89 17.74 5.67
C PRO A 347 -0.58 17.40 5.96
N ALA A 348 -1.26 18.22 6.76
CA ALA A 348 -2.66 18.01 7.12
C ALA A 348 -3.59 18.03 5.90
N LEU A 349 -3.32 18.91 4.93
CA LEU A 349 -4.06 19.00 3.67
C LEU A 349 -3.67 17.88 2.71
N SER A 350 -2.36 17.69 2.50
CA SER A 350 -1.83 16.71 1.56
C SER A 350 -2.14 15.26 1.96
N LEU A 351 -2.25 14.98 3.26
CA LEU A 351 -2.68 13.67 3.76
C LEU A 351 -4.09 13.31 3.26
N VAL A 352 -5.02 14.27 3.20
CA VAL A 352 -6.37 14.03 2.66
C VAL A 352 -6.27 13.60 1.20
N ALA A 353 -5.52 14.35 0.38
CA ALA A 353 -5.31 14.02 -1.03
C ALA A 353 -4.63 12.65 -1.20
N PHE A 354 -3.59 12.33 -0.42
CA PHE A 354 -2.89 11.05 -0.52
C PHE A 354 -3.73 9.85 -0.07
N VAL A 355 -4.59 10.01 0.94
CA VAL A 355 -5.53 8.94 1.32
C VAL A 355 -6.55 8.70 0.21
N LEU A 356 -7.06 9.75 -0.44
CA LEU A 356 -7.95 9.64 -1.60
C LEU A 356 -7.23 9.01 -2.81
N ALA A 357 -5.99 9.40 -3.09
CA ALA A 357 -5.16 8.80 -4.13
C ALA A 357 -4.92 7.32 -3.86
N GLY A 358 -4.61 6.95 -2.60
CA GLY A 358 -4.49 5.56 -2.17
C GLY A 358 -5.78 4.76 -2.34
N LEU A 359 -6.94 5.38 -2.10
CA LEU A 359 -8.25 4.76 -2.35
C LEU A 359 -8.49 4.56 -3.84
N VAL A 360 -8.22 5.56 -4.69
CA VAL A 360 -8.35 5.45 -6.14
C VAL A 360 -7.44 4.36 -6.70
N LEU A 361 -6.19 4.29 -6.23
CA LEU A 361 -5.26 3.22 -6.58
C LEU A 361 -5.80 1.84 -6.14
N ALA A 362 -6.30 1.72 -4.91
CA ALA A 362 -6.88 0.47 -4.42
C ALA A 362 -8.09 0.03 -5.26
N LEU A 363 -8.98 0.95 -5.63
CA LEU A 363 -10.12 0.68 -6.51
C LEU A 363 -9.66 0.27 -7.92
N ALA A 364 -8.61 0.89 -8.46
CA ALA A 364 -8.02 0.55 -9.75
C ALA A 364 -7.33 -0.83 -9.73
N GLU A 365 -6.67 -1.18 -8.63
CA GLU A 365 -6.07 -2.51 -8.44
C GLU A 365 -7.10 -3.61 -8.26
N ASP A 366 -8.16 -3.35 -7.48
CA ASP A 366 -9.25 -4.31 -7.29
C ASP A 366 -9.98 -4.55 -8.62
N ALA A 367 -10.06 -3.54 -9.50
CA ALA A 367 -10.49 -3.68 -10.89
C ALA A 367 -9.54 -4.53 -11.74
N GLY A 368 -8.23 -4.33 -11.57
CA GLY A 368 -7.19 -5.17 -12.16
C GLY A 368 -7.33 -6.61 -11.70
N ARG A 369 -7.64 -6.86 -10.42
CA ARG A 369 -7.87 -8.21 -9.87
C ARG A 369 -9.22 -8.82 -10.28
N ALA A 370 -10.24 -8.01 -10.53
CA ALA A 370 -11.54 -8.48 -11.02
C ALA A 370 -11.51 -8.78 -12.53
N SER A 371 -10.76 -8.00 -13.31
CA SER A 371 -10.51 -8.26 -14.75
C SER A 371 -9.48 -9.37 -14.97
N VAL A 372 -8.48 -9.51 -14.10
CA VAL A 372 -7.63 -10.72 -13.95
C VAL A 372 -8.38 -11.83 -13.22
N GLY A 373 -9.59 -11.58 -12.72
CA GLY A 373 -10.52 -12.59 -12.19
C GLY A 373 -11.39 -13.23 -13.27
N ALA A 374 -11.60 -12.54 -14.40
CA ALA A 374 -12.21 -13.07 -15.63
C ALA A 374 -11.16 -13.48 -16.68
N SER A 375 -9.96 -12.88 -16.63
CA SER A 375 -8.72 -13.35 -17.25
C SER A 375 -7.81 -14.00 -16.21
N ALA A 376 -8.40 -14.70 -15.25
CA ALA A 376 -7.73 -15.86 -14.70
C ALA A 376 -7.76 -16.89 -15.84
N ALA A 377 -6.88 -16.70 -16.82
CA ALA A 377 -6.08 -17.85 -17.22
C ALA A 377 -5.60 -18.37 -15.88
N SER A 378 -6.21 -19.49 -15.46
CA SER A 378 -5.80 -20.28 -14.32
C SER A 378 -4.29 -20.12 -14.17
N ALA A 379 -3.85 -19.28 -13.22
CA ALA A 379 -2.51 -19.43 -12.70
C ALA A 379 -2.60 -20.82 -12.09
N SER A 380 -2.12 -21.80 -12.85
CA SER A 380 -2.20 -23.19 -12.44
C SER A 380 -1.63 -23.21 -11.03
N PRO A 381 -2.30 -23.85 -10.06
CA PRO A 381 -1.77 -23.93 -8.71
C PRO A 381 -0.30 -24.32 -8.80
N LEU A 382 0.57 -23.58 -8.13
CA LEU A 382 2.01 -23.81 -8.26
C LEU A 382 2.27 -25.27 -7.91
N ARG A 383 2.82 -25.99 -8.87
CA ARG A 383 3.05 -27.44 -8.80
C ARG A 383 4.52 -27.69 -8.99
N VAL A 384 5.04 -28.57 -8.14
CA VAL A 384 6.36 -29.16 -8.37
C VAL A 384 6.27 -30.03 -9.61
N THR A 385 7.10 -29.74 -10.60
CA THR A 385 7.30 -30.61 -11.76
C THR A 385 8.50 -31.49 -11.50
N TRP A 386 8.28 -32.80 -11.40
CA TRP A 386 9.35 -33.77 -11.22
C TRP A 386 9.96 -34.15 -12.57
N MET A 387 11.29 -34.18 -12.65
CA MET A 387 12.05 -34.66 -13.80
C MET A 387 13.04 -35.73 -13.37
N ARG A 388 13.58 -36.49 -14.34
CA ARG A 388 14.62 -37.48 -14.08
C ARG A 388 15.83 -36.79 -13.42
N GLY A 389 16.29 -37.35 -12.31
CA GLY A 389 17.48 -36.94 -11.58
C GLY A 389 18.60 -37.98 -11.70
N ALA A 390 19.62 -37.83 -10.86
CA ALA A 390 20.71 -38.78 -10.69
C ALA A 390 20.20 -40.13 -10.15
N ALA A 391 20.89 -41.22 -10.51
CA ALA A 391 20.57 -42.58 -10.09
C ALA A 391 21.71 -43.18 -9.23
N PRO A 392 21.90 -42.70 -7.98
CA PRO A 392 22.94 -43.22 -7.11
C PRO A 392 22.67 -44.68 -6.72
N ALA A 393 23.74 -45.46 -6.57
CA ALA A 393 23.67 -46.89 -6.29
C ALA A 393 22.78 -47.22 -5.07
N GLY A 394 21.92 -48.22 -5.23
CA GLY A 394 21.00 -48.69 -4.18
C GLY A 394 19.77 -47.81 -3.94
N THR A 395 19.63 -46.67 -4.64
CA THR A 395 18.42 -45.84 -4.55
C THR A 395 17.30 -46.44 -5.41
N PRO A 396 16.08 -46.64 -4.87
CA PRO A 396 14.94 -47.08 -5.67
C PRO A 396 14.59 -46.05 -6.76
N ALA A 397 14.35 -46.53 -7.99
CA ALA A 397 14.10 -45.70 -9.17
C ALA A 397 13.01 -44.62 -9.02
N ARG A 398 12.05 -44.81 -8.10
CA ARG A 398 11.02 -43.81 -7.80
C ARG A 398 11.58 -42.50 -7.22
N TYR A 399 12.77 -42.55 -6.61
CA TYR A 399 13.47 -41.41 -6.00
C TYR A 399 14.56 -40.80 -6.88
N ASP A 400 14.80 -41.34 -8.09
CA ASP A 400 15.77 -40.80 -9.05
C ASP A 400 15.16 -39.60 -9.81
N LYS A 401 14.70 -38.61 -9.04
CA LYS A 401 13.96 -37.46 -9.52
C LYS A 401 14.36 -36.21 -8.76
N VAL A 402 14.42 -35.10 -9.49
CA VAL A 402 14.53 -33.76 -8.93
C VAL A 402 13.29 -32.99 -9.34
N GLY A 403 12.70 -32.24 -8.41
CA GLY A 403 11.54 -31.41 -8.68
C GLY A 403 11.95 -29.96 -8.92
N VAL A 404 11.09 -29.23 -9.62
CA VAL A 404 11.19 -27.77 -9.72
C VAL A 404 9.82 -27.15 -9.55
N LEU A 405 9.73 -26.16 -8.69
CA LEU A 405 8.61 -25.24 -8.61
C LEU A 405 8.91 -24.05 -9.52
N LYS A 406 8.12 -23.87 -10.58
CA LYS A 406 8.33 -22.80 -11.56
C LYS A 406 7.41 -21.62 -11.28
N ILE A 407 7.96 -20.42 -11.21
CA ILE A 407 7.24 -19.18 -10.94
C ILE A 407 7.30 -18.27 -12.18
N GLU A 408 6.14 -17.76 -12.57
CA GLU A 408 5.77 -17.06 -13.83
C GLU A 408 6.72 -15.95 -14.34
N PRO A 409 6.61 -15.55 -15.63
CA PRO A 409 5.81 -16.19 -16.69
C PRO A 409 6.58 -17.31 -17.40
N SER A 410 5.90 -18.40 -17.76
CA SER A 410 6.50 -19.53 -18.49
C SER A 410 7.01 -19.17 -19.89
N SER A 411 6.53 -18.05 -20.46
CA SER A 411 7.01 -17.49 -21.73
C SER A 411 8.38 -16.81 -21.63
N ALA A 412 8.87 -16.52 -20.41
CA ALA A 412 10.19 -15.99 -20.18
C ALA A 412 11.26 -16.99 -20.64
N ARG A 413 12.31 -16.54 -21.33
CA ARG A 413 13.41 -17.42 -21.75
C ARG A 413 14.55 -17.47 -20.74
N ASN A 414 14.71 -16.42 -19.92
CA ASN A 414 15.75 -16.38 -18.89
C ASN A 414 15.25 -17.06 -17.62
N VAL A 415 16.11 -17.84 -16.98
CA VAL A 415 15.77 -18.61 -15.78
C VAL A 415 16.76 -18.31 -14.67
N LEU A 416 16.25 -17.92 -13.51
CA LEU A 416 16.99 -17.96 -12.26
C LEU A 416 16.61 -19.26 -11.54
N VAL A 417 17.56 -20.19 -11.45
CA VAL A 417 17.40 -21.43 -10.68
C VAL A 417 17.87 -21.17 -9.24
N LEU A 418 17.05 -21.48 -8.25
CA LEU A 418 17.35 -21.25 -6.83
C LEU A 418 17.40 -22.57 -6.06
N GLU A 419 18.53 -22.86 -5.42
CA GLU A 419 18.73 -24.00 -4.53
C GLU A 419 18.42 -23.61 -3.06
N PRO A 420 17.47 -24.29 -2.39
CA PRO A 420 17.11 -23.97 -1.01
C PRO A 420 18.21 -24.29 0.01
N GLY A 421 18.16 -23.60 1.15
CA GLY A 421 19.03 -23.90 2.29
C GLY A 421 18.68 -25.20 3.02
N THR A 422 19.40 -25.47 4.10
CA THR A 422 19.18 -26.60 5.00
C THR A 422 17.73 -26.64 5.48
N SER A 423 17.07 -27.80 5.34
CA SER A 423 15.69 -28.04 5.79
C SER A 423 14.61 -27.15 5.15
N ALA A 424 14.92 -26.39 4.10
CA ALA A 424 13.96 -25.61 3.32
C ALA A 424 13.48 -26.38 2.08
N GLY A 425 12.19 -26.29 1.76
CA GLY A 425 11.60 -26.84 0.52
C GLY A 425 11.46 -25.79 -0.58
N SER A 426 11.00 -26.19 -1.77
CA SER A 426 10.93 -25.29 -2.93
C SER A 426 10.03 -24.06 -2.73
N THR A 427 9.00 -24.15 -1.87
CA THR A 427 8.07 -23.05 -1.59
C THR A 427 8.70 -21.90 -0.81
N TYR A 428 9.84 -22.14 -0.17
CA TYR A 428 10.63 -21.16 0.57
C TYR A 428 10.91 -19.89 -0.25
N PHE A 429 11.24 -20.07 -1.53
CA PHE A 429 11.56 -18.97 -2.43
C PHE A 429 10.36 -18.30 -3.07
N VAL A 430 9.13 -18.82 -2.93
CA VAL A 430 7.97 -18.30 -3.67
C VAL A 430 7.77 -16.79 -3.47
N PRO A 431 7.83 -16.22 -2.24
CA PRO A 431 7.67 -14.78 -2.06
C PRO A 431 8.77 -13.97 -2.75
N LEU A 432 10.02 -14.43 -2.67
CA LEU A 432 11.16 -13.79 -3.33
C LEU A 432 11.06 -13.90 -4.85
N ALA A 433 10.76 -15.11 -5.36
CA ALA A 433 10.57 -15.41 -6.77
C ALA A 433 9.50 -14.51 -7.39
N ARG A 434 8.33 -14.41 -6.75
CA ARG A 434 7.23 -13.51 -7.18
C ARG A 434 7.67 -12.06 -7.20
N TRP A 435 8.48 -11.62 -6.23
CA TRP A 435 9.02 -10.27 -6.22
C TRP A 435 10.01 -10.06 -7.39
N ILE A 436 10.96 -10.96 -7.60
CA ILE A 436 11.95 -10.88 -8.70
C ILE A 436 11.25 -10.79 -10.05
N VAL A 437 10.33 -11.70 -10.36
CA VAL A 437 9.65 -11.73 -11.67
C VAL A 437 8.76 -10.51 -11.88
N SER A 438 8.24 -9.91 -10.80
CA SER A 438 7.50 -8.64 -10.87
C SER A 438 8.39 -7.43 -11.21
N LYS A 439 9.70 -7.54 -11.01
CA LYS A 439 10.67 -6.45 -11.22
C LYS A 439 11.51 -6.64 -12.48
N VAL A 440 11.67 -7.88 -12.95
CA VAL A 440 12.55 -8.19 -14.08
C VAL A 440 11.76 -8.94 -15.17
N PRO A 441 11.05 -8.22 -16.06
CA PRO A 441 10.32 -8.83 -17.17
C PRO A 441 11.24 -9.71 -18.02
N GLY A 442 10.71 -10.85 -18.48
CA GLY A 442 11.47 -11.81 -19.30
C GLY A 442 12.34 -12.80 -18.50
N TRP A 443 12.23 -12.80 -17.17
CA TRP A 443 12.79 -13.84 -16.29
C TRP A 443 11.69 -14.68 -15.65
N GLN A 444 11.97 -15.96 -15.47
CA GLN A 444 11.23 -16.86 -14.59
C GLN A 444 12.16 -17.40 -13.50
N VAL A 445 11.59 -17.82 -12.38
CA VAL A 445 12.35 -18.38 -11.25
C VAL A 445 11.98 -19.84 -11.05
N TRP A 446 12.96 -20.72 -11.00
CA TRP A 446 12.79 -22.15 -10.75
C TRP A 446 13.40 -22.47 -9.38
N SER A 447 12.55 -22.80 -8.42
CA SER A 447 12.99 -23.23 -7.10
C SER A 447 13.14 -24.74 -7.09
N VAL A 448 14.30 -25.24 -6.70
CA VAL A 448 14.58 -26.68 -6.69
C VAL A 448 13.78 -27.35 -5.57
N GLU A 449 13.11 -28.45 -5.89
CA GLU A 449 12.49 -29.36 -4.94
C GLU A 449 13.33 -30.63 -4.86
N ARG A 450 13.89 -30.89 -3.68
CA ARG A 450 14.84 -31.98 -3.53
C ARG A 450 14.16 -33.33 -3.42
N ARG A 451 14.89 -34.38 -3.79
CA ARG A 451 14.39 -35.76 -3.89
C ARG A 451 13.87 -36.33 -2.57
N GLU A 452 14.41 -35.90 -1.43
CA GLU A 452 13.97 -36.34 -0.11
C GLU A 452 12.50 -35.98 0.16
N ASN A 453 11.96 -34.95 -0.50
CA ASN A 453 10.57 -34.56 -0.32
C ASN A 453 9.58 -35.58 -0.94
N LEU A 454 10.05 -36.54 -1.74
CA LEU A 454 9.28 -37.72 -2.16
C LEU A 454 9.04 -38.74 -1.04
N LEU A 455 9.72 -38.59 0.10
CA LEU A 455 9.49 -39.39 1.30
C LEU A 455 8.39 -38.79 2.18
N GLU A 456 7.97 -37.56 1.92
CA GLU A 456 6.97 -36.88 2.74
C GLU A 456 5.54 -37.32 2.39
N ASP A 457 4.71 -37.42 3.43
CA ASP A 457 3.26 -37.54 3.27
C ASP A 457 2.62 -36.14 3.35
N GLN A 458 2.30 -35.57 2.19
CA GLN A 458 1.64 -34.26 2.08
C GLN A 458 0.11 -34.36 2.02
N SER A 459 -0.48 -35.55 2.17
CA SER A 459 -1.90 -35.78 1.86
C SER A 459 -2.87 -34.88 2.63
N VAL A 460 -2.70 -34.77 3.95
CA VAL A 460 -3.59 -33.95 4.80
C VAL A 460 -3.21 -32.47 4.73
N PHE A 461 -1.92 -32.14 4.54
CA PHE A 461 -1.52 -30.77 4.22
C PHE A 461 -2.16 -30.28 2.92
N ASP A 462 -2.21 -31.10 1.88
CA ASP A 462 -2.81 -30.74 0.59
C ASP A 462 -4.33 -30.61 0.67
N LEU A 463 -5.01 -31.46 1.45
CA LEU A 463 -6.42 -31.26 1.78
C LEU A 463 -6.66 -29.93 2.49
N ALA A 464 -5.81 -29.58 3.46
CA ALA A 464 -5.94 -28.32 4.19
C ALA A 464 -5.67 -27.11 3.30
N LYS A 465 -4.66 -27.18 2.42
CA LYS A 465 -4.39 -26.15 1.39
C LYS A 465 -5.57 -25.97 0.44
N ALA A 466 -6.32 -27.04 0.16
CA ALA A 466 -7.55 -27.02 -0.63
C ALA A 466 -8.82 -26.65 0.17
N GLY A 467 -8.71 -26.30 1.46
CA GLY A 467 -9.84 -25.97 2.33
C GLY A 467 -10.70 -27.18 2.75
N LYS A 468 -10.20 -28.41 2.57
CA LYS A 468 -10.89 -29.68 2.84
C LYS A 468 -10.49 -30.33 4.17
N ALA A 469 -9.56 -29.74 4.91
CA ALA A 469 -9.17 -30.19 6.25
C ALA A 469 -8.90 -28.98 7.17
N SER A 470 -9.29 -29.09 8.44
CA SER A 470 -9.06 -28.06 9.45
C SER A 470 -7.65 -28.14 10.03
N SER A 471 -7.18 -27.07 10.70
CA SER A 471 -5.91 -27.10 11.44
C SER A 471 -5.88 -28.21 12.50
N GLN A 472 -7.02 -28.54 13.12
CA GLN A 472 -7.14 -29.66 14.05
C GLN A 472 -6.92 -31.00 13.33
N ALA A 473 -7.54 -31.21 12.16
CA ALA A 473 -7.37 -32.44 11.40
C ALA A 473 -5.92 -32.65 10.94
N VAL A 474 -5.24 -31.57 10.54
CA VAL A 474 -3.80 -31.59 10.22
C VAL A 474 -3.01 -31.97 11.47
N PHE A 475 -3.25 -31.29 12.59
CA PHE A 475 -2.55 -31.55 13.84
C PHE A 475 -2.73 -33.01 14.29
N ASP A 476 -3.96 -33.52 14.34
CA ASP A 476 -4.26 -34.88 14.77
C ASP A 476 -3.57 -35.93 13.90
N TYR A 477 -3.61 -35.74 12.58
CA TYR A 477 -3.01 -36.68 11.63
C TYR A 477 -1.49 -36.77 11.76
N TYR A 478 -0.79 -35.64 11.94
CA TYR A 478 0.67 -35.61 11.94
C TYR A 478 1.29 -35.70 13.34
N LEU A 479 0.64 -35.12 14.36
CA LEU A 479 1.25 -34.91 15.69
C LEU A 479 0.36 -35.37 16.85
N GLY A 480 -0.95 -35.11 16.81
CA GLY A 480 -1.85 -35.33 17.95
C GLY A 480 -1.95 -36.80 18.39
N TRP A 481 -1.82 -37.74 17.44
CA TRP A 481 -1.80 -39.18 17.72
C TRP A 481 -0.67 -39.61 18.67
N LEU A 482 0.44 -38.85 18.73
CA LEU A 482 1.58 -39.15 19.60
C LEU A 482 1.23 -39.07 21.10
N SER A 483 0.24 -38.26 21.46
CA SER A 483 -0.24 -38.12 22.85
C SER A 483 -1.68 -38.58 23.05
N ASN A 484 -2.38 -38.98 21.99
CA ASN A 484 -3.78 -39.41 22.05
C ASN A 484 -4.01 -40.68 21.22
N ARG A 485 -4.05 -41.82 21.91
CA ARG A 485 -4.29 -43.15 21.31
C ARG A 485 -5.65 -43.31 20.64
N ARG A 486 -6.61 -42.40 20.86
CA ARG A 486 -7.93 -42.43 20.19
C ARG A 486 -7.85 -42.01 18.72
N ILE A 487 -6.77 -41.34 18.30
CA ILE A 487 -6.56 -40.95 16.90
C ILE A 487 -6.00 -42.16 16.15
N SER A 488 -6.87 -42.90 15.47
CA SER A 488 -6.50 -44.11 14.71
C SER A 488 -6.03 -43.82 13.28
N ARG A 489 -6.46 -42.70 12.70
CA ARG A 489 -6.03 -42.26 11.36
C ARG A 489 -4.90 -41.22 11.50
N HIS A 490 -3.68 -41.63 11.22
CA HIS A 490 -2.50 -40.78 11.33
C HIS A 490 -1.43 -41.13 10.28
N VAL A 491 -0.41 -40.27 10.17
CA VAL A 491 0.74 -40.47 9.30
C VAL A 491 1.53 -41.72 9.73
N ARG A 492 2.12 -42.44 8.75
CA ARG A 492 3.06 -43.53 9.02
C ARG A 492 4.48 -43.01 8.86
N LEU A 493 5.22 -42.93 9.97
CA LEU A 493 6.63 -42.53 9.95
C LEU A 493 7.48 -43.59 9.21
N ILE A 494 8.47 -43.11 8.47
CA ILE A 494 9.40 -43.94 7.70
C ILE A 494 10.62 -44.27 8.57
N PRO A 495 10.88 -45.55 8.90
CA PRO A 495 12.05 -45.91 9.69
C PRO A 495 13.35 -45.73 8.91
N ASP A 496 14.42 -45.25 9.55
CA ASP A 496 15.76 -45.09 8.94
C ASP A 496 16.27 -46.35 8.25
N ALA A 497 15.95 -47.53 8.80
CA ALA A 497 16.34 -48.81 8.22
C ALA A 497 15.78 -49.03 6.80
N SER A 498 14.64 -48.41 6.47
CA SER A 498 13.99 -48.52 5.15
C SER A 498 14.56 -47.56 4.10
N VAL A 499 15.42 -46.63 4.51
CA VAL A 499 15.96 -45.53 3.68
C VAL A 499 17.49 -45.43 3.78
N ARG A 500 18.18 -46.53 4.09
CA ARG A 500 19.66 -46.56 4.19
C ARG A 500 20.36 -46.07 2.92
N PHE A 501 19.74 -46.21 1.76
CA PHE A 501 20.24 -45.69 0.49
C PHE A 501 20.39 -44.16 0.47
N ALA A 502 19.61 -43.42 1.29
CA ALA A 502 19.69 -41.97 1.38
C ALA A 502 21.04 -41.48 1.90
N LYS A 503 21.82 -42.33 2.58
CA LYS A 503 23.21 -42.01 2.97
C LYS A 503 24.14 -41.76 1.78
N GLN A 504 23.74 -42.19 0.58
CA GLN A 504 24.47 -41.94 -0.67
C GLN A 504 24.04 -40.63 -1.36
N TRP A 505 23.01 -39.92 -0.84
CA TRP A 505 22.51 -38.66 -1.40
C TRP A 505 23.36 -37.46 -0.96
N GLY A 506 24.66 -37.53 -1.22
CA GLY A 506 25.62 -36.47 -0.91
C GLY A 506 25.71 -35.38 -2.00
N MET A 507 26.71 -34.51 -1.88
CA MET A 507 26.94 -33.37 -2.79
C MET A 507 26.94 -33.77 -4.28
N ARG A 508 27.54 -34.91 -4.63
CA ARG A 508 27.54 -35.44 -6.01
C ARG A 508 26.12 -35.58 -6.57
N VAL A 509 25.22 -36.19 -5.79
CA VAL A 509 23.83 -36.44 -6.22
C VAL A 509 23.10 -35.10 -6.39
N ALA A 510 23.28 -34.16 -5.46
CA ALA A 510 22.69 -32.82 -5.56
C ALA A 510 23.18 -32.06 -6.82
N VAL A 511 24.48 -32.09 -7.12
CA VAL A 511 25.06 -31.46 -8.31
C VAL A 511 24.59 -32.13 -9.60
N GLU A 512 24.49 -33.46 -9.61
CA GLU A 512 23.99 -34.21 -10.76
C GLU A 512 22.49 -33.97 -11.00
N ASP A 513 21.67 -33.90 -9.94
CA ASP A 513 20.26 -33.48 -10.03
C ASP A 513 20.14 -32.06 -10.61
N LEU A 514 20.93 -31.12 -10.09
CA LEU A 514 20.93 -29.75 -10.56
C LEU A 514 21.37 -29.64 -12.03
N LYS A 515 22.25 -30.53 -12.51
CA LYS A 515 22.60 -30.62 -13.94
C LYS A 515 21.37 -30.89 -14.81
N HIS A 516 20.45 -31.73 -14.38
CA HIS A 516 19.20 -31.97 -15.11
C HIS A 516 18.31 -30.72 -15.13
N VAL A 517 18.23 -30.00 -14.01
CA VAL A 517 17.48 -28.73 -13.89
C VAL A 517 18.07 -27.64 -14.79
N ILE A 518 19.38 -27.43 -14.75
CA ILE A 518 20.07 -26.43 -15.58
C ILE A 518 19.96 -26.79 -17.07
N ALA A 519 20.12 -28.07 -17.43
CA ALA A 519 19.91 -28.50 -18.81
C ALA A 519 18.48 -28.23 -19.28
N ALA A 520 17.48 -28.44 -18.41
CA ALA A 520 16.08 -28.11 -18.72
C ALA A 520 15.84 -26.60 -18.87
N ALA A 521 16.46 -25.77 -18.02
CA ALA A 521 16.37 -24.32 -18.11
C ALA A 521 17.01 -23.79 -19.41
N ARG A 522 18.18 -24.31 -19.78
CA ARG A 522 18.90 -23.91 -21.01
C ARG A 522 18.13 -24.24 -22.29
N ARG A 523 17.30 -25.29 -22.30
CA ARG A 523 16.43 -25.62 -23.45
C ARG A 523 15.43 -24.52 -23.79
N LEU A 524 15.19 -23.56 -22.90
CA LEU A 524 14.35 -22.38 -23.18
C LEU A 524 15.06 -21.32 -24.06
N GLY A 525 16.37 -21.44 -24.27
CA GLY A 525 17.13 -20.58 -25.17
C GLY A 525 17.45 -19.19 -24.63
N GLY A 526 17.33 -18.95 -23.33
CA GLY A 526 17.75 -17.71 -22.68
C GLY A 526 18.92 -17.89 -21.70
N LYS A 527 19.17 -16.86 -20.89
CA LYS A 527 20.23 -16.87 -19.86
C LYS A 527 19.79 -17.74 -18.67
N VAL A 528 20.73 -18.50 -18.10
CA VAL A 528 20.50 -19.28 -16.89
C VAL A 528 21.43 -18.78 -15.79
N VAL A 529 20.85 -18.28 -14.70
CA VAL A 529 21.59 -17.90 -13.48
C VAL A 529 21.29 -18.96 -12.43
N LEU A 530 22.33 -19.40 -11.73
CA LEU A 530 22.19 -20.33 -10.61
C LEU A 530 22.42 -19.56 -9.31
N GLY A 531 21.42 -19.57 -8.43
CA GLY A 531 21.50 -18.98 -7.11
C GLY A 531 21.20 -19.97 -6.00
N GLY A 532 21.57 -19.63 -4.77
CA GLY A 532 21.25 -20.47 -3.62
C GLY A 532 21.38 -19.73 -2.29
N HIS A 533 20.55 -20.15 -1.34
CA HIS A 533 20.52 -19.59 0.02
C HIS A 533 21.21 -20.53 1.01
N SER A 534 22.09 -20.01 1.88
CA SER A 534 22.77 -20.80 2.93
C SER A 534 23.48 -22.03 2.33
N LEU A 535 23.14 -23.26 2.74
CA LEU A 535 23.65 -24.51 2.14
C LEU A 535 23.46 -24.56 0.61
N GLY A 536 22.39 -23.98 0.09
CA GLY A 536 22.17 -23.87 -1.35
C GLY A 536 23.27 -23.06 -2.04
N GLY A 537 23.84 -22.06 -1.38
CA GLY A 537 25.03 -21.34 -1.87
C GLY A 537 26.27 -22.24 -1.95
N SER A 538 26.45 -23.17 -0.99
CA SER A 538 27.52 -24.17 -1.08
C SER A 538 27.33 -25.12 -2.28
N VAL A 539 26.08 -25.52 -2.56
CA VAL A 539 25.72 -26.34 -3.73
C VAL A 539 25.94 -25.57 -5.04
N VAL A 540 25.64 -24.27 -5.07
CA VAL A 540 25.92 -23.38 -6.23
C VAL A 540 27.41 -23.38 -6.55
N THR A 541 28.27 -23.19 -5.55
CA THR A 541 29.72 -23.24 -5.74
C THR A 541 30.18 -24.62 -6.19
N ALA A 542 29.67 -25.69 -5.57
CA ALA A 542 30.00 -27.06 -5.95
C ALA A 542 29.63 -27.35 -7.41
N TYR A 543 28.43 -26.93 -7.86
CA TYR A 543 28.01 -27.08 -9.25
C TYR A 543 28.90 -26.28 -10.19
N ALA A 544 29.18 -25.01 -9.87
CA ALA A 544 29.97 -24.11 -10.71
C ALA A 544 31.38 -24.66 -10.97
N THR A 545 32.00 -25.28 -9.96
CA THR A 545 33.35 -25.85 -10.05
C THR A 545 33.37 -27.33 -10.44
N TRP A 546 32.20 -28.00 -10.49
CA TRP A 546 32.13 -29.42 -10.79
C TRP A 546 32.65 -29.75 -12.19
N ASN A 547 33.51 -30.76 -12.28
CA ASN A 547 34.04 -31.22 -13.55
C ASN A 547 33.03 -32.16 -14.25
N PHE A 548 32.29 -31.63 -15.22
CA PHE A 548 31.42 -32.40 -16.10
C PHE A 548 32.17 -32.82 -17.37
N ASN A 549 33.00 -33.86 -17.26
CA ASN A 549 33.77 -34.46 -18.37
C ASN A 549 34.68 -33.43 -19.09
N GLY A 550 35.52 -32.75 -18.32
CA GLY A 550 36.48 -31.75 -18.79
C GLY A 550 35.95 -30.32 -18.84
N ARG A 551 34.70 -30.08 -18.43
CA ARG A 551 34.09 -28.74 -18.42
C ARG A 551 33.47 -28.41 -17.06
N ALA A 552 33.85 -27.26 -16.50
CA ALA A 552 33.25 -26.75 -15.28
C ALA A 552 31.75 -26.44 -15.47
N GLY A 553 30.93 -26.67 -14.44
CA GLY A 553 29.49 -26.35 -14.50
C GLY A 553 29.22 -24.87 -14.76
N ALA A 554 30.10 -23.97 -14.31
CA ALA A 554 30.01 -22.53 -14.56
C ALA A 554 29.95 -22.18 -16.06
N ALA A 555 30.56 -22.99 -16.94
CA ALA A 555 30.53 -22.77 -18.38
C ALA A 555 29.11 -22.88 -18.98
N GLN A 556 28.14 -23.39 -18.22
CA GLN A 556 26.73 -23.52 -18.62
C GLN A 556 25.86 -22.35 -18.12
N LEU A 557 26.42 -21.41 -17.36
CA LEU A 557 25.69 -20.39 -16.61
C LEU A 557 26.06 -18.98 -17.08
N ALA A 558 25.09 -18.08 -17.00
CA ALA A 558 25.26 -16.64 -17.28
C ALA A 558 25.66 -15.86 -16.02
N GLY A 559 25.53 -16.44 -14.83
CA GLY A 559 25.88 -15.81 -13.56
C GLY A 559 25.59 -16.72 -12.36
N LEU A 560 26.13 -16.33 -11.21
CA LEU A 560 25.91 -16.97 -9.91
C LEU A 560 25.29 -15.97 -8.94
N MET A 561 24.45 -16.44 -8.02
CA MET A 561 23.83 -15.64 -6.96
C MET A 561 24.02 -16.34 -5.61
N TYR A 562 24.45 -15.58 -4.60
CA TYR A 562 24.67 -16.08 -3.25
C TYR A 562 23.82 -15.27 -2.28
N ASP A 563 22.97 -15.95 -1.53
CA ASP A 563 22.10 -15.36 -0.51
C ASP A 563 22.48 -15.95 0.85
N ASP A 564 23.25 -15.20 1.64
CA ASP A 564 23.80 -15.62 2.95
C ASP A 564 24.36 -17.07 2.94
N GLY A 565 25.03 -17.43 1.85
CA GLY A 565 25.52 -18.77 1.58
C GLY A 565 26.78 -18.78 0.70
N GLY A 566 27.56 -19.85 0.77
CA GLY A 566 28.83 -19.96 0.05
C GLY A 566 29.60 -21.23 0.44
N SER A 567 30.87 -21.32 0.07
CA SER A 567 31.73 -22.45 0.46
C SER A 567 32.81 -22.00 1.44
N GLY A 568 33.08 -22.84 2.44
CA GLY A 568 34.22 -22.69 3.34
C GLY A 568 35.51 -23.27 2.74
N PRO A 569 36.61 -23.31 3.52
CA PRO A 569 37.85 -23.95 3.11
C PRO A 569 37.62 -25.44 2.75
N PRO A 570 38.37 -25.98 1.79
CA PRO A 570 38.21 -27.37 1.37
C PRO A 570 38.52 -28.34 2.52
N GLU A 571 37.67 -29.35 2.67
CA GLU A 571 37.90 -30.45 3.61
C GLU A 571 39.00 -31.37 3.07
N SER A 572 39.88 -31.88 3.96
CA SER A 572 40.89 -32.87 3.57
C SER A 572 40.25 -34.24 3.29
N ALA A 573 40.88 -35.05 2.44
CA ALA A 573 40.40 -36.40 2.13
C ALA A 573 40.25 -37.28 3.39
N GLN A 574 41.11 -37.08 4.39
CA GLN A 574 41.05 -37.79 5.67
C GLN A 574 39.81 -37.39 6.49
N GLN A 575 39.55 -36.08 6.62
CA GLN A 575 38.36 -35.57 7.32
C GLN A 575 37.07 -36.06 6.65
N ALA A 576 37.00 -35.98 5.32
CA ALA A 576 35.85 -36.46 4.56
C ALA A 576 35.64 -37.98 4.75
N SER A 577 36.72 -38.78 4.74
CA SER A 577 36.65 -40.23 4.96
C SER A 577 36.16 -40.57 6.37
N ALA A 578 36.64 -39.83 7.39
CA ALA A 578 36.19 -39.99 8.77
C ALA A 578 34.71 -39.62 8.93
N ALA A 579 34.27 -38.50 8.34
CA ALA A 579 32.86 -38.08 8.35
C ALA A 579 31.94 -39.12 7.69
N LEU A 580 32.36 -39.69 6.55
CA LEU A 580 31.63 -40.75 5.88
C LEU A 580 31.57 -42.05 6.71
N ALA A 581 32.63 -42.40 7.43
CA ALA A 581 32.63 -43.54 8.34
C ALA A 581 31.62 -43.37 9.48
N VAL A 582 31.54 -42.17 10.07
CA VAL A 582 30.55 -41.82 11.10
C VAL A 582 29.12 -41.89 10.55
N LEU A 583 28.88 -41.40 9.33
CA LEU A 583 27.55 -41.44 8.70
C LEU A 583 27.02 -42.87 8.53
N ARG A 584 27.90 -43.88 8.40
CA ARG A 584 27.49 -45.29 8.27
C ARG A 584 26.69 -45.79 9.48
N SER A 585 26.95 -45.29 10.68
CA SER A 585 26.25 -45.68 11.92
C SER A 585 25.18 -44.67 12.39
N ARG A 586 25.06 -43.50 11.75
CA ARG A 586 24.09 -42.45 12.12
C ARG A 586 22.84 -42.44 11.23
N SER A 587 21.83 -41.66 11.61
CA SER A 587 20.69 -41.35 10.74
C SER A 587 21.17 -40.59 9.49
N PRO A 588 20.58 -40.83 8.30
CA PRO A 588 20.84 -39.99 7.12
C PRO A 588 20.23 -38.58 7.24
N TRP A 589 19.41 -38.33 8.26
CA TRP A 589 18.67 -37.08 8.41
C TRP A 589 19.30 -36.16 9.46
N LEU A 590 19.41 -34.88 9.11
CA LEU A 590 19.91 -33.86 10.02
C LEU A 590 18.82 -33.43 11.00
N ALA A 591 19.17 -33.26 12.28
CA ALA A 591 18.31 -32.59 13.25
C ALA A 591 18.47 -31.06 13.13
N PHE A 592 17.36 -30.32 13.09
CA PHE A 592 17.36 -28.86 13.02
C PHE A 592 17.09 -28.25 14.39
N GLY A 593 18.05 -27.48 14.92
CA GLY A 593 17.94 -26.89 16.27
C GLY A 593 17.73 -27.92 17.39
N GLY A 594 18.24 -29.13 17.21
CA GLY A 594 18.05 -30.27 18.12
C GLY A 594 16.77 -31.08 17.88
N ILE A 595 15.91 -30.68 16.95
CA ILE A 595 14.66 -31.38 16.63
C ILE A 595 14.91 -32.35 15.45
N PRO A 596 14.76 -33.67 15.64
CA PRO A 596 15.00 -34.65 14.58
C PRO A 596 13.93 -34.57 13.48
N ALA A 597 14.31 -34.96 12.26
CA ALA A 597 13.35 -35.17 11.18
C ALA A 597 12.38 -36.34 11.52
N PRO A 598 11.10 -36.26 11.12
CA PRO A 598 10.46 -35.19 10.35
C PRO A 598 9.86 -34.07 11.21
N PHE A 599 9.99 -34.12 12.54
CA PHE A 599 9.23 -33.26 13.46
C PHE A 599 9.51 -31.77 13.29
N ALA A 600 10.76 -31.39 12.98
CA ALA A 600 11.09 -29.98 12.70
C ALA A 600 10.24 -29.42 11.54
N GLY A 601 10.11 -30.18 10.45
CA GLY A 601 9.28 -29.83 9.30
C GLY A 601 7.79 -29.83 9.62
N LEU A 602 7.31 -30.82 10.40
CA LEU A 602 5.91 -30.90 10.81
C LEU A 602 5.48 -29.75 11.72
N PHE A 603 6.31 -29.36 12.70
CA PHE A 603 6.05 -28.20 13.55
C PHE A 603 6.03 -26.91 12.74
N SER A 604 7.02 -26.71 11.86
CA SER A 604 7.12 -25.50 11.04
C SER A 604 5.95 -25.39 10.06
N THR A 605 5.70 -26.43 9.26
CA THR A 605 4.65 -26.45 8.23
C THR A 605 3.26 -26.37 8.86
N GLY A 606 3.01 -27.15 9.92
CA GLY A 606 1.73 -27.14 10.65
C GLY A 606 1.44 -25.80 11.31
N GLY A 607 2.44 -25.22 12.00
CA GLY A 607 2.31 -23.89 12.61
C GLY A 607 2.10 -22.78 11.57
N ALA A 608 2.87 -22.82 10.48
CA ALA A 608 2.77 -21.87 9.38
C ALA A 608 1.39 -21.92 8.70
N LEU A 609 0.90 -23.13 8.42
CA LEU A 609 -0.42 -23.34 7.84
C LEU A 609 -1.50 -22.81 8.78
N ALA A 610 -1.48 -23.18 10.06
CA ALA A 610 -2.45 -22.73 11.06
C ALA A 610 -2.47 -21.20 11.19
N ALA A 611 -1.30 -20.55 11.17
CA ALA A 611 -1.17 -19.10 11.20
C ALA A 611 -1.79 -18.39 9.97
N LEU A 612 -1.99 -19.11 8.86
CA LEU A 612 -2.59 -18.57 7.64
C LEU A 612 -4.08 -18.90 7.52
N VAL A 613 -4.47 -20.16 7.78
CA VAL A 613 -5.85 -20.64 7.56
C VAL A 613 -6.76 -20.37 8.76
N ALA A 614 -6.20 -20.26 9.96
CA ALA A 614 -6.96 -20.03 11.19
C ALA A 614 -6.23 -19.04 12.13
N PRO A 615 -5.84 -17.84 11.67
CA PRO A 615 -4.93 -16.94 12.38
C PRO A 615 -5.42 -16.57 13.79
N ASN A 616 -6.74 -16.41 13.97
CA ASN A 616 -7.36 -15.99 15.23
C ASN A 616 -7.92 -17.17 16.05
N ALA A 617 -7.80 -18.41 15.57
CA ALA A 617 -8.24 -19.59 16.34
C ALA A 617 -7.20 -19.93 17.41
N ALA A 618 -7.64 -20.57 18.50
CA ALA A 618 -6.76 -21.17 19.49
C ALA A 618 -5.70 -22.06 18.82
N ASN A 619 -4.43 -21.95 19.21
CA ASN A 619 -3.42 -22.85 18.67
C ASN A 619 -3.52 -24.23 19.32
N VAL A 620 -3.87 -25.24 18.53
CA VAL A 620 -4.06 -26.63 18.97
C VAL A 620 -2.77 -27.29 19.49
N ALA A 621 -1.59 -26.82 19.06
CA ALA A 621 -0.31 -27.35 19.48
C ALA A 621 0.21 -26.73 20.79
N GLN A 622 -0.36 -25.61 21.26
CA GLN A 622 0.13 -24.95 22.48
C GLN A 622 0.04 -25.88 23.70
N THR A 623 -1.03 -26.68 23.81
CA THR A 623 -1.25 -27.64 24.88
C THR A 623 -0.64 -29.02 24.61
N PHE A 624 0.00 -29.22 23.45
CA PHE A 624 0.59 -30.50 23.07
C PHE A 624 1.81 -30.81 23.95
N PRO A 625 1.84 -31.94 24.70
CA PRO A 625 2.91 -32.21 25.66
C PRO A 625 4.29 -32.32 25.00
N LEU A 626 4.38 -32.80 23.76
CA LEU A 626 5.66 -33.01 23.06
C LEU A 626 6.15 -31.77 22.29
N LEU A 627 5.38 -30.67 22.26
CA LEU A 627 5.91 -29.39 21.77
C LEU A 627 6.91 -28.86 22.81
N PRO A 628 8.17 -28.54 22.43
CA PRO A 628 9.17 -28.01 23.36
C PRO A 628 8.65 -26.80 24.15
N THR A 629 8.94 -26.76 25.44
CA THR A 629 8.41 -25.73 26.36
C THR A 629 8.87 -24.32 25.98
N ASN A 630 10.08 -24.17 25.47
CA ASN A 630 10.62 -22.92 24.96
C ASN A 630 9.93 -22.41 23.68
N LEU A 631 9.08 -23.22 23.04
CA LEU A 631 8.25 -22.79 21.92
C LEU A 631 6.81 -22.48 22.36
N LYS A 632 6.47 -22.65 23.65
CA LYS A 632 5.13 -22.39 24.19
C LYS A 632 5.08 -20.99 24.84
N PRO A 633 4.21 -20.10 24.35
CA PRO A 633 3.85 -18.88 25.04
C PRO A 633 3.34 -19.15 26.47
N PRO A 634 3.66 -18.27 27.44
CA PRO A 634 3.19 -18.40 28.82
C PRO A 634 1.70 -18.08 28.99
N VAL A 635 1.04 -17.53 27.95
CA VAL A 635 -0.37 -17.16 27.94
C VAL A 635 -1.10 -17.85 26.79
N PRO A 636 -2.42 -18.12 26.87
CA PRO A 636 -3.18 -18.68 25.75
C PRO A 636 -3.10 -17.80 24.51
N THR A 637 -2.72 -18.38 23.37
CA THR A 637 -2.49 -17.61 22.13
C THR A 637 -3.31 -18.12 20.95
N THR A 638 -3.56 -17.19 20.02
CA THR A 638 -4.05 -17.51 18.69
C THR A 638 -2.98 -18.24 17.87
N SER A 639 -3.37 -18.94 16.82
CA SER A 639 -2.45 -19.68 15.94
C SER A 639 -1.35 -18.78 15.35
N GLN A 640 -1.72 -17.55 14.98
CA GLN A 640 -0.77 -16.55 14.52
C GLN A 640 0.23 -16.15 15.61
N ALA A 641 -0.24 -15.92 16.84
CA ALA A 641 0.62 -15.50 17.95
C ALA A 641 1.55 -16.61 18.44
N GLN A 642 1.09 -17.87 18.49
CA GLN A 642 1.94 -19.03 18.77
C GLN A 642 3.08 -19.14 17.76
N TYR A 643 2.77 -19.08 16.46
CA TYR A 643 3.78 -19.20 15.40
C TYR A 643 4.76 -18.03 15.43
N GLY A 644 4.27 -16.81 15.68
CA GLY A 644 5.10 -15.63 15.87
C GLY A 644 6.05 -15.77 17.06
N PHE A 645 5.55 -16.21 18.21
CA PHE A 645 6.35 -16.41 19.41
C PHE A 645 7.48 -17.43 19.19
N ALA A 646 7.17 -18.55 18.52
CA ALA A 646 8.13 -19.62 18.28
C ALA A 646 9.31 -19.21 17.37
N LEU A 647 9.15 -18.19 16.51
CA LEU A 647 10.11 -17.85 15.45
C LEU A 647 10.57 -16.39 15.48
N ASN A 648 10.01 -15.54 16.35
CA ASN A 648 10.44 -14.15 16.46
C ASN A 648 11.82 -14.07 17.13
N ALA A 649 12.72 -13.26 16.59
CA ALA A 649 14.09 -13.11 17.08
C ALA A 649 14.17 -12.75 18.58
N GLY A 650 13.18 -12.02 19.11
CA GLY A 650 13.12 -11.64 20.52
C GLY A 650 12.61 -12.73 21.48
N THR A 651 12.06 -13.84 20.98
CA THR A 651 11.41 -14.87 21.81
C THR A 651 11.82 -16.31 21.48
N SER A 652 12.26 -16.56 20.24
CA SER A 652 12.68 -17.87 19.77
C SER A 652 14.00 -18.30 20.42
N PRO A 653 14.19 -19.59 20.72
CA PRO A 653 15.43 -20.09 21.32
C PRO A 653 16.64 -19.94 20.38
N PRO A 654 17.87 -19.79 20.93
CA PRO A 654 19.10 -19.70 20.13
C PRO A 654 19.35 -20.91 19.23
N SER A 655 18.88 -22.11 19.62
CA SER A 655 19.01 -23.31 18.78
C SER A 655 18.26 -23.20 17.44
N LEU A 656 17.30 -22.29 17.33
CA LEU A 656 16.55 -22.00 16.11
C LEU A 656 17.01 -20.73 15.41
N ILE A 657 18.21 -20.20 15.69
CA ILE A 657 18.70 -18.93 15.13
C ILE A 657 18.55 -18.83 13.60
N ALA A 658 18.78 -19.92 12.88
CA ALA A 658 18.64 -19.99 11.42
C ALA A 658 17.18 -19.92 10.91
N ALA A 659 16.20 -20.07 11.80
CA ALA A 659 14.77 -19.93 11.51
C ALA A 659 14.15 -18.69 12.18
N GLN A 660 14.94 -17.90 12.91
CA GLN A 660 14.47 -16.68 13.54
C GLN A 660 14.19 -15.59 12.51
N ALA A 661 13.19 -14.76 12.78
CA ALA A 661 12.90 -13.58 11.99
C ALA A 661 12.42 -12.42 12.88
N HIS A 662 12.57 -11.19 12.41
CA HIS A 662 11.98 -10.02 13.07
C HIS A 662 10.50 -9.90 12.67
N LEU A 663 9.64 -10.56 13.44
CA LEU A 663 8.21 -10.77 13.13
C LEU A 663 7.28 -9.76 13.80
N GLY A 664 7.81 -8.87 14.64
CA GLY A 664 7.06 -7.80 15.30
C GLY A 664 7.45 -7.63 16.78
N ARG A 665 6.60 -6.95 17.54
CA ARG A 665 6.80 -6.68 18.97
C ARG A 665 6.52 -7.88 19.87
N GLY A 666 5.73 -8.85 19.42
CA GLY A 666 5.46 -10.06 20.20
C GLY A 666 3.98 -10.34 20.42
N ILE A 667 3.66 -10.97 21.54
CA ILE A 667 2.28 -11.25 21.94
C ILE A 667 1.62 -9.95 22.42
N SER A 668 0.46 -9.64 21.85
CA SER A 668 -0.32 -8.45 22.17
C SER A 668 -1.14 -8.63 23.45
N GLY A 669 -1.36 -7.54 24.19
CA GLY A 669 -2.38 -7.48 25.24
C GLY A 669 -3.81 -7.62 24.70
N ARG A 670 -4.03 -7.46 23.39
CA ARG A 670 -5.34 -7.67 22.77
C ARG A 670 -5.66 -9.15 22.61
N THR A 671 -6.86 -9.53 23.04
CA THR A 671 -7.39 -10.89 22.89
C THR A 671 -8.49 -10.97 21.82
N VAL A 672 -8.65 -12.16 21.24
CA VAL A 672 -9.79 -12.55 20.40
C VAL A 672 -10.26 -13.91 20.91
N ASN A 673 -11.55 -14.02 21.28
CA ASN A 673 -12.13 -15.24 21.87
C ASN A 673 -11.34 -15.78 23.08
N GLY A 674 -10.78 -14.88 23.91
CA GLY A 674 -9.97 -15.25 25.07
C GLY A 674 -8.50 -15.61 24.78
N TYR A 675 -8.06 -15.56 23.52
CA TYR A 675 -6.68 -15.86 23.12
C TYR A 675 -5.91 -14.61 22.71
N HIS A 676 -4.68 -14.47 23.18
CA HIS A 676 -3.81 -13.35 22.84
C HIS A 676 -3.41 -13.36 21.36
N THR A 677 -3.42 -12.17 20.75
CA THR A 677 -3.07 -11.96 19.33
C THR A 677 -1.61 -11.57 19.14
N TRP A 678 -1.13 -11.50 17.90
CA TRP A 678 0.24 -11.09 17.58
C TRP A 678 0.30 -9.59 17.27
N ASP A 679 1.23 -8.86 17.89
CA ASP A 679 1.60 -7.51 17.50
C ASP A 679 2.73 -7.53 16.47
N GLY A 680 2.35 -7.39 15.19
CA GLY A 680 3.27 -7.32 14.06
C GLY A 680 3.93 -5.95 13.86
N THR A 681 3.71 -4.97 14.74
CA THR A 681 4.27 -3.62 14.59
C THR A 681 5.79 -3.67 14.55
N GLY A 682 6.40 -2.95 13.60
CA GLY A 682 7.87 -2.92 13.44
C GLY A 682 8.50 -4.19 12.87
N ALA A 683 7.70 -5.17 12.40
CA ALA A 683 8.24 -6.37 11.76
C ALA A 683 9.02 -6.02 10.48
N LEU A 684 10.27 -6.49 10.36
CA LEU A 684 11.01 -6.45 9.08
C LEU A 684 10.43 -7.45 8.09
N THR A 685 10.03 -8.63 8.60
CA THR A 685 9.34 -9.65 7.82
C THR A 685 7.94 -9.86 8.38
N PRO A 686 6.88 -9.43 7.67
CA PRO A 686 5.51 -9.66 8.13
C PRO A 686 5.26 -11.16 8.36
N LEU A 687 4.72 -11.52 9.52
CA LEU A 687 4.52 -12.91 9.95
C LEU A 687 3.76 -13.75 8.91
N ALA A 688 2.71 -13.19 8.29
CA ALA A 688 1.96 -13.89 7.25
C ALA A 688 2.81 -14.18 5.99
N ARG A 689 3.81 -13.34 5.66
CA ARG A 689 4.74 -13.60 4.56
C ARG A 689 5.70 -14.72 4.93
N PHE A 690 6.22 -14.70 6.16
CA PHE A 690 7.08 -15.76 6.68
C PHE A 690 6.36 -17.11 6.70
N ALA A 691 5.13 -17.15 7.22
CA ALA A 691 4.29 -18.36 7.22
C ALA A 691 3.99 -18.90 5.81
N ARG A 692 3.88 -18.04 4.79
CA ARG A 692 3.70 -18.51 3.40
C ARG A 692 4.90 -19.29 2.87
N MET A 693 6.12 -18.97 3.31
CA MET A 693 7.33 -19.67 2.87
C MET A 693 7.30 -21.15 3.28
N PHE A 694 6.75 -21.44 4.46
CA PHE A 694 6.80 -22.78 5.09
C PHE A 694 5.48 -23.55 5.06
N SER A 695 4.35 -22.91 4.77
CA SER A 695 3.04 -23.60 4.73
C SER A 695 2.77 -24.36 3.43
N GLY A 696 3.49 -24.03 2.36
CA GLY A 696 3.17 -24.50 1.01
C GLY A 696 1.82 -24.00 0.47
N LEU A 697 1.19 -23.00 1.10
CA LEU A 697 0.07 -22.26 0.53
C LEU A 697 0.61 -21.26 -0.50
N VAL A 698 0.49 -21.62 -1.77
CA VAL A 698 1.09 -20.88 -2.90
C VAL A 698 0.08 -20.09 -3.70
#